data_AF-A0A2N4XK70-F1
#
_entry.id   AF-A0A2N4XK70-F1
#
_cell.length_a   1.000
_cell.length_b   1.000
_cell.length_c   1.000
_cell.angle_alpha   90.00
_cell.angle_beta   90.00
_cell.angle_gamma   90.00
#
_symmetry.space_group_name_H-M   'P 1'
#
loop_
_entity.id
_entity.type
_entity.pdbx_description
1 polymer ?
#
loop_
_entity_poly.entity_id
_entity_poly.type
_entity_poly.pdbx_seq_one_letter_code
_entity_poly.pdbx_strand_id
1 'polypeptide(L)'
;MALGLLCMNLKEGIDVIHLERAGLALHGELRQVLPELQKHRGLNGLAIAGNADARRQLTAVETRLAAQINALDEQVRERPQLGASEAWPALRAEWASLLADSSKLSAEQSFTRHTALIEKLLELMSKVANDSNLELDSDATTFHVMNAAVLNAMDAAEHFAFARGQGAQALARGALDSDTRNILIRQLSSAEQHIEELEHSMALAVRDTPSLHSGFGQLVAAISESSTRFLTLSEQKLIGPAKPEINGPDFFAAGTQAVDATFGFYDKATATLDELLVARSARLQRDALRLIGLTLGIFLVGVVIAFWFVRNTCSALQIAIERFREISGGNFKGQVQADTQDEIGQLMHGLKSMQTKLGFDLNDARERAEESLRLKIGLDSVATNVMIADNDRNIIYMNPSVQTMMRAAQNDIRKDLPQFDVDHLQGKRIDVFHKNPEHQARLLATFTSTYQATAKIGGRTFLLTANPVINERGERLGSVVEWVDRTVEVAVEQEVSDIVSAAAAGDFSRRIDEGNKQGFFKVLAEGINKVVATSDAGLRDIARVLGALAKGDLTEKISADYQGTFADLKNYTNETVRSLEQMLRHIREASETIHTAAGEIASGNTDLSSRTEEQAASLEETASSMEELTSTVKQNAQNARQANKLAEGASEVASRGGDVVGRVVTTMGEINESARKIVDIIGVIDGIAFQTNILALNAAVEAARAGEQGRGFAVVAGEVRNLAQRSAAAAKEIKGLISNSVEKVEDGNRLVETAGKTMEEVVTSIKRVTDIMNEISAASLEQSNGIEQVSTAVIQMDETTQQNAALVEEAAASAEALSGQAATMLEIVRRFRLDDVALAADAAEAAPAAARPAPALPKPKKPLRVPVARKAAPVAAGKPVTAEGDDDWSEF
;
A
#
# COMPACT_ATOMS: atom_id res chain seq x y z
N MET A 1 3.26 22.92 3.67
CA MET A 1 2.59 22.61 2.40
C MET A 1 1.68 21.40 2.55
N ALA A 2 2.20 20.17 2.73
CA ALA A 2 1.40 18.95 2.91
C ALA A 2 0.22 19.05 3.90
N LEU A 3 0.42 19.64 5.10
CA LEU A 3 -0.66 19.85 6.06
C LEU A 3 -1.83 20.72 5.52
N GLY A 4 -1.52 21.69 4.66
CA GLY A 4 -2.53 22.56 4.03
C GLY A 4 -3.39 21.79 3.03
N LEU A 5 -2.76 20.94 2.20
CA LEU A 5 -3.47 20.00 1.32
C LEU A 5 -4.36 19.06 2.14
N LEU A 6 -3.83 18.46 3.21
CA LEU A 6 -4.60 17.55 4.07
C LEU A 6 -5.81 18.25 4.72
N CYS A 7 -5.68 19.52 5.13
CA CYS A 7 -6.79 20.33 5.62
C CYS A 7 -7.79 20.74 4.52
N MET A 8 -7.37 20.85 3.25
CA MET A 8 -8.27 21.08 2.13
C MET A 8 -9.09 19.82 1.82
N ASN A 9 -8.45 18.66 1.64
CA ASN A 9 -9.14 17.39 1.41
C ASN A 9 -10.15 17.07 2.55
N LEU A 10 -9.78 17.32 3.81
CA LEU A 10 -10.68 17.14 4.95
C LEU A 10 -11.87 18.13 4.95
N LYS A 11 -11.72 19.32 4.36
CA LYS A 11 -12.83 20.27 4.18
C LYS A 11 -13.71 19.84 3.01
N GLU A 12 -13.13 19.47 1.88
CA GLU A 12 -13.86 19.01 0.69
C GLU A 12 -14.74 17.79 1.02
N GLY A 13 -14.21 16.81 1.78
CA GLY A 13 -15.01 15.69 2.28
C GLY A 13 -16.14 16.08 3.26
N ILE A 14 -16.04 17.21 3.96
CA ILE A 14 -17.14 17.75 4.79
C ILE A 14 -18.17 18.48 3.92
N ASP A 15 -17.73 19.26 2.94
CA ASP A 15 -18.60 19.98 2.01
C ASP A 15 -19.42 19.00 1.13
N VAL A 16 -18.83 17.87 0.71
CA VAL A 16 -19.52 16.76 0.02
C VAL A 16 -20.62 16.16 0.90
N ILE A 17 -20.32 15.82 2.17
CA ILE A 17 -21.34 15.27 3.09
C ILE A 17 -22.49 16.28 3.34
N HIS A 18 -22.23 17.59 3.27
CA HIS A 18 -23.28 18.59 3.32
C HIS A 18 -24.19 18.59 2.08
N LEU A 19 -23.66 18.23 0.90
CA LEU A 19 -24.44 18.06 -0.33
C LEU A 19 -25.26 16.75 -0.30
N GLU A 20 -24.63 15.64 0.08
CA GLU A 20 -25.27 14.31 0.23
C GLU A 20 -26.50 14.39 1.15
N ARG A 21 -26.36 15.03 2.32
CA ARG A 21 -27.49 15.23 3.25
C ARG A 21 -28.58 16.16 2.72
N ALA A 22 -28.24 17.16 1.90
CA ALA A 22 -29.22 18.03 1.26
C ALA A 22 -30.02 17.30 0.17
N GLY A 23 -29.34 16.43 -0.60
CA GLY A 23 -29.96 15.49 -1.53
C GLY A 23 -30.90 14.52 -0.83
N LEU A 24 -30.45 13.92 0.27
CA LEU A 24 -31.22 12.94 1.04
C LEU A 24 -32.52 13.55 1.59
N ALA A 25 -32.47 14.80 2.08
CA ALA A 25 -33.65 15.54 2.48
C ALA A 25 -34.62 15.78 1.31
N LEU A 26 -34.13 16.25 0.16
CA LEU A 26 -34.98 16.53 -1.01
C LEU A 26 -35.58 15.24 -1.60
N HIS A 27 -34.82 14.16 -1.63
CA HIS A 27 -35.29 12.85 -2.06
C HIS A 27 -36.37 12.29 -1.11
N GLY A 28 -36.21 12.48 0.21
CA GLY A 28 -37.22 12.12 1.20
C GLY A 28 -38.51 12.92 1.05
N GLU A 29 -38.43 14.19 0.65
CA GLU A 29 -39.59 15.06 0.35
C GLU A 29 -40.28 14.67 -0.97
N LEU A 30 -39.50 14.42 -2.04
CA LEU A 30 -40.01 13.89 -3.32
C LEU A 30 -40.75 12.56 -3.13
N ARG A 31 -40.16 11.64 -2.35
CA ARG A 31 -40.74 10.35 -2.00
C ARG A 31 -42.10 10.49 -1.30
N GLN A 32 -42.41 11.59 -0.59
CA GLN A 32 -43.74 11.74 0.03
C GLN A 32 -44.87 11.89 -1.00
N VAL A 33 -44.57 12.41 -2.20
CA VAL A 33 -45.53 12.62 -3.30
C VAL A 33 -45.90 11.28 -3.98
N LEU A 34 -44.93 10.37 -4.08
CA LEU A 34 -45.02 9.10 -4.81
C LEU A 34 -46.17 8.16 -4.31
N PRO A 35 -46.32 7.83 -3.01
CA PRO A 35 -47.41 6.99 -2.52
C PRO A 35 -48.80 7.54 -2.85
N GLU A 36 -48.98 8.86 -2.84
CA GLU A 36 -50.27 9.49 -3.10
C GLU A 36 -50.58 9.51 -4.61
N LEU A 37 -49.60 9.74 -5.49
CA LEU A 37 -49.75 9.51 -6.94
C LEU A 37 -50.11 8.06 -7.26
N GLN A 38 -49.42 7.09 -6.64
CA GLN A 38 -49.68 5.66 -6.80
C GLN A 38 -51.09 5.26 -6.34
N LYS A 39 -51.54 5.78 -5.19
CA LYS A 39 -52.93 5.58 -4.70
C LYS A 39 -53.93 6.23 -5.65
N HIS A 40 -53.67 7.45 -6.13
CA HIS A 40 -54.53 8.14 -7.08
C HIS A 40 -54.68 7.36 -8.40
N ARG A 41 -53.59 6.82 -8.94
CA ARG A 41 -53.60 5.94 -10.14
C ARG A 41 -54.53 4.75 -9.98
N GLY A 42 -54.43 4.04 -8.85
CA GLY A 42 -55.27 2.88 -8.56
C GLY A 42 -56.75 3.25 -8.33
N LEU A 43 -56.99 4.24 -7.47
CA LEU A 43 -58.34 4.68 -7.08
C LEU A 43 -59.10 5.33 -8.25
N ASN A 44 -58.44 6.11 -9.12
CA ASN A 44 -59.13 6.76 -10.24
C ASN A 44 -59.65 5.74 -11.25
N GLY A 45 -58.90 4.67 -11.54
CA GLY A 45 -59.35 3.57 -12.38
C GLY A 45 -60.62 2.89 -11.83
N LEU A 46 -60.67 2.65 -10.52
CA LEU A 46 -61.84 2.11 -9.84
C LEU A 46 -63.02 3.10 -9.79
N ALA A 47 -62.75 4.40 -9.62
CA ALA A 47 -63.76 5.46 -9.63
C ALA A 47 -64.37 5.70 -11.02
N ILE A 48 -63.59 5.53 -12.09
CA ILE A 48 -64.06 5.52 -13.49
C ILE A 48 -64.90 4.25 -13.76
N ALA A 49 -64.52 3.11 -13.18
CA ALA A 49 -65.33 1.87 -13.19
C ALA A 49 -66.59 1.92 -12.28
N GLY A 50 -66.91 3.08 -11.70
CA GLY A 50 -68.15 3.30 -10.93
C GLY A 50 -68.07 2.97 -9.43
N ASN A 51 -66.90 2.64 -8.88
CA ASN A 51 -66.74 2.41 -7.45
C ASN A 51 -66.88 3.72 -6.66
N ALA A 52 -68.03 3.87 -5.99
CA ALA A 52 -68.37 5.05 -5.20
C ALA A 52 -67.46 5.24 -3.98
N ASP A 53 -66.88 4.18 -3.40
CA ASP A 53 -65.95 4.33 -2.28
C ASP A 53 -64.58 4.81 -2.74
N ALA A 54 -64.05 4.21 -3.80
CA ALA A 54 -62.79 4.67 -4.42
C ALA A 54 -62.85 6.15 -4.79
N ARG A 55 -64.02 6.63 -5.26
CA ARG A 55 -64.23 8.06 -5.57
C ARG A 55 -64.28 8.97 -4.33
N ARG A 56 -64.68 8.48 -3.16
CA ARG A 56 -64.55 9.22 -1.88
C ARG A 56 -63.10 9.27 -1.41
N GLN A 57 -62.37 8.17 -1.55
CA GLN A 57 -60.95 8.11 -1.18
C GLN A 57 -60.10 9.02 -2.08
N LEU A 58 -60.43 9.11 -3.38
CA LEU A 58 -59.71 9.94 -4.35
C LEU A 58 -59.56 11.39 -3.89
N THR A 59 -60.66 12.04 -3.47
CA THR A 59 -60.61 13.46 -3.04
C THR A 59 -59.79 13.71 -1.79
N ALA A 60 -59.64 12.72 -0.91
CA ALA A 60 -58.71 12.80 0.21
C ALA A 60 -57.23 12.70 -0.24
N VAL A 61 -56.95 11.88 -1.27
CA VAL A 61 -55.63 11.77 -1.90
C VAL A 61 -55.29 13.06 -2.67
N GLU A 62 -56.19 13.55 -3.53
CA GLU A 62 -56.06 14.82 -4.27
C GLU A 62 -55.70 15.98 -3.32
N THR A 63 -56.37 16.07 -2.17
CA THR A 63 -56.15 17.11 -1.16
C THR A 63 -54.77 17.02 -0.50
N ARG A 64 -54.32 15.81 -0.13
CA ARG A 64 -52.97 15.62 0.46
C ARG A 64 -51.87 15.89 -0.57
N LEU A 65 -52.02 15.34 -1.77
CA LEU A 65 -51.06 15.47 -2.86
C LEU A 65 -50.88 16.95 -3.27
N ALA A 66 -51.97 17.73 -3.32
CA ALA A 66 -51.89 19.17 -3.55
C ALA A 66 -51.10 19.91 -2.45
N ALA A 67 -51.26 19.52 -1.17
CA ALA A 67 -50.49 20.10 -0.07
C ALA A 67 -49.00 19.74 -0.15
N GLN A 68 -48.67 18.47 -0.47
CA GLN A 68 -47.29 18.00 -0.62
C GLN A 68 -46.57 18.67 -1.79
N ILE A 69 -47.22 18.75 -2.96
CA ILE A 69 -46.67 19.42 -4.16
C ILE A 69 -46.39 20.90 -3.89
N ASN A 70 -47.25 21.59 -3.14
CA ASN A 70 -47.05 22.99 -2.77
C ASN A 70 -45.91 23.18 -1.75
N ALA A 71 -45.72 22.25 -0.80
CA ALA A 71 -44.59 22.31 0.14
C ALA A 71 -43.24 22.08 -0.57
N LEU A 72 -43.20 21.10 -1.47
CA LEU A 72 -42.01 20.73 -2.24
C LEU A 72 -41.57 21.79 -3.26
N ASP A 73 -42.48 22.67 -3.71
CA ASP A 73 -42.13 23.84 -4.53
C ASP A 73 -41.10 24.77 -3.87
N GLU A 74 -41.22 25.01 -2.56
CA GLU A 74 -40.23 25.83 -1.85
C GLU A 74 -38.93 25.08 -1.64
N GLN A 75 -38.97 23.79 -1.27
CA GLN A 75 -37.76 23.00 -0.99
C GLN A 75 -36.90 22.76 -2.25
N VAL A 76 -37.52 22.57 -3.42
CA VAL A 76 -36.80 22.52 -4.72
C VAL A 76 -36.19 23.87 -5.08
N ARG A 77 -36.77 24.98 -4.62
CA ARG A 77 -36.30 26.35 -4.90
C ARG A 77 -35.18 26.78 -3.95
N GLU A 78 -35.20 26.32 -2.71
CA GLU A 78 -34.15 26.56 -1.72
C GLU A 78 -32.84 25.79 -2.02
N ARG A 79 -32.90 24.75 -2.87
CA ARG A 79 -31.78 23.83 -3.12
C ARG A 79 -31.45 23.65 -4.62
N PRO A 80 -31.19 24.72 -5.40
CA PRO A 80 -31.00 24.65 -6.85
C PRO A 80 -29.80 23.79 -7.28
N GLN A 81 -28.80 23.62 -6.42
CA GLN A 81 -27.63 22.77 -6.65
C GLN A 81 -27.96 21.27 -6.76
N LEU A 82 -29.16 20.83 -6.35
CA LEU A 82 -29.62 19.45 -6.45
C LEU A 82 -30.33 19.15 -7.78
N GLY A 83 -30.22 20.05 -8.77
CA GLY A 83 -30.64 19.85 -10.15
C GLY A 83 -32.12 19.59 -10.42
N ALA A 84 -32.98 19.63 -9.40
CA ALA A 84 -34.41 19.39 -9.50
C ALA A 84 -35.22 20.60 -10.02
N SER A 85 -34.65 21.81 -9.96
CA SER A 85 -35.35 23.06 -10.28
C SER A 85 -35.85 23.16 -11.74
N GLU A 86 -35.24 22.41 -12.67
CA GLU A 86 -35.64 22.40 -14.08
C GLU A 86 -36.79 21.41 -14.36
N ALA A 87 -36.77 20.23 -13.74
CA ALA A 87 -37.74 19.16 -13.99
C ALA A 87 -39.04 19.30 -13.17
N TRP A 88 -38.95 19.78 -11.93
CA TRP A 88 -40.10 19.88 -11.01
C TRP A 88 -41.28 20.74 -11.55
N PRO A 89 -41.06 21.88 -12.23
CA PRO A 89 -42.15 22.64 -12.83
C PRO A 89 -42.92 21.86 -13.92
N ALA A 90 -42.22 21.03 -14.70
CA ALA A 90 -42.82 20.22 -15.77
C ALA A 90 -43.72 19.11 -15.20
N LEU A 91 -43.21 18.35 -14.22
CA LEU A 91 -43.99 17.35 -13.46
C LEU A 91 -45.30 17.93 -12.90
N ARG A 92 -45.22 19.13 -12.29
CA ARG A 92 -46.39 19.83 -11.74
C ARG A 92 -47.41 20.21 -12.81
N ALA A 93 -46.95 20.67 -13.97
CA ALA A 93 -47.82 21.01 -15.10
C ALA A 93 -48.51 19.76 -15.69
N GLU A 94 -47.79 18.64 -15.79
CA GLU A 94 -48.36 17.37 -16.25
C GLU A 94 -49.40 16.81 -15.26
N TRP A 95 -49.15 16.88 -13.96
CA TRP A 95 -50.14 16.55 -12.92
C TRP A 95 -51.39 17.43 -13.00
N ALA A 96 -51.23 18.75 -13.12
CA ALA A 96 -52.36 19.67 -13.26
C ALA A 96 -53.19 19.41 -14.52
N SER A 97 -52.55 19.07 -15.65
CA SER A 97 -53.24 18.64 -16.87
C SER A 97 -53.96 17.31 -16.68
N LEU A 98 -53.36 16.34 -15.98
CA LEU A 98 -53.98 15.05 -15.69
C LEU A 98 -55.27 15.23 -14.88
N LEU A 99 -55.24 16.03 -13.80
CA LEU A 99 -56.44 16.36 -13.03
C LEU A 99 -57.54 17.02 -13.88
N ALA A 100 -57.17 17.98 -14.74
CA ALA A 100 -58.12 18.69 -15.61
C ALA A 100 -58.77 17.80 -16.70
N ASP A 101 -58.10 16.72 -17.10
CA ASP A 101 -58.61 15.73 -18.07
C ASP A 101 -59.23 14.49 -17.42
N SER A 102 -59.09 14.29 -16.11
CA SER A 102 -59.51 13.09 -15.36
C SER A 102 -60.93 12.58 -15.65
N SER A 103 -61.87 13.48 -15.94
CA SER A 103 -63.27 13.18 -16.25
C SER A 103 -63.55 12.78 -17.72
N LYS A 104 -62.56 12.94 -18.60
CA LYS A 104 -62.62 12.68 -20.06
C LYS A 104 -61.88 11.40 -20.47
N LEU A 105 -60.91 10.97 -19.65
CA LEU A 105 -60.02 9.83 -19.92
C LEU A 105 -60.71 8.51 -19.63
N SER A 106 -60.40 7.46 -20.40
CA SER A 106 -60.72 6.09 -20.00
C SER A 106 -59.89 5.68 -18.77
N ALA A 107 -60.31 4.63 -18.04
CA ALA A 107 -59.55 4.12 -16.89
C ALA A 107 -58.12 3.70 -17.25
N GLU A 108 -57.93 3.24 -18.49
CA GLU A 108 -56.66 2.82 -19.09
C GLU A 108 -55.80 4.03 -19.50
N GLN A 109 -56.36 5.00 -20.25
CA GLN A 109 -55.67 6.25 -20.59
C GLN A 109 -55.24 7.03 -19.34
N SER A 110 -56.11 7.05 -18.32
CA SER A 110 -55.78 7.55 -16.98
C SER A 110 -54.58 6.79 -16.41
N PHE A 111 -54.63 5.46 -16.36
CA PHE A 111 -53.55 4.64 -15.78
C PHE A 111 -52.21 4.90 -16.46
N THR A 112 -52.17 4.90 -17.80
CA THR A 112 -50.95 5.20 -18.59
C THR A 112 -50.42 6.61 -18.31
N ARG A 113 -51.27 7.65 -18.25
CA ARG A 113 -50.84 9.02 -17.91
C ARG A 113 -50.30 9.14 -16.47
N HIS A 114 -50.79 8.34 -15.53
CA HIS A 114 -50.22 8.32 -14.18
C HIS A 114 -48.88 7.59 -14.14
N THR A 115 -48.74 6.46 -14.83
CA THR A 115 -47.47 5.72 -14.85
C THR A 115 -46.36 6.59 -15.43
N ALA A 116 -46.57 7.25 -16.58
CA ALA A 116 -45.58 8.16 -17.16
C ALA A 116 -45.26 9.39 -16.29
N LEU A 117 -46.16 9.79 -15.38
CA LEU A 117 -45.93 10.86 -14.41
C LEU A 117 -45.14 10.37 -13.18
N ILE A 118 -45.35 9.12 -12.77
CA ILE A 118 -44.61 8.46 -11.68
C ILE A 118 -43.20 8.10 -12.12
N GLU A 119 -43.05 7.57 -13.34
CA GLU A 119 -41.77 7.29 -14.02
C GLU A 119 -40.87 8.54 -14.00
N LYS A 120 -41.37 9.69 -14.45
CA LYS A 120 -40.67 10.99 -14.37
C LYS A 120 -40.38 11.49 -12.95
N LEU A 121 -41.16 11.08 -11.95
CA LEU A 121 -40.89 11.42 -10.56
C LEU A 121 -39.73 10.58 -10.00
N LEU A 122 -39.65 9.30 -10.39
CA LEU A 122 -38.52 8.41 -10.08
C LEU A 122 -37.24 8.85 -10.81
N GLU A 123 -37.33 9.23 -12.09
CA GLU A 123 -36.23 9.88 -12.82
C GLU A 123 -35.69 11.12 -12.09
N LEU A 124 -36.59 11.98 -11.58
CA LEU A 124 -36.20 13.15 -10.78
C LEU A 124 -35.57 12.76 -9.43
N MET A 125 -36.04 11.67 -8.81
CA MET A 125 -35.52 11.18 -7.54
C MET A 125 -34.09 10.62 -7.68
N SER A 126 -33.82 9.76 -8.67
CA SER A 126 -32.45 9.33 -9.00
C SER A 126 -31.58 10.53 -9.43
N LYS A 127 -32.09 11.46 -10.24
CA LYS A 127 -31.32 12.67 -10.58
C LYS A 127 -30.89 13.47 -9.34
N VAL A 128 -31.76 13.61 -8.33
CA VAL A 128 -31.41 14.23 -7.05
C VAL A 128 -30.38 13.40 -6.26
N ALA A 129 -30.43 12.07 -6.32
CA ALA A 129 -29.43 11.21 -5.71
C ALA A 129 -28.05 11.33 -6.38
N ASN A 130 -28.01 11.34 -7.71
CA ASN A 130 -26.79 11.50 -8.51
C ASN A 130 -26.17 12.89 -8.32
N ASP A 131 -26.94 13.97 -8.56
CA ASP A 131 -26.49 15.36 -8.42
C ASP A 131 -26.06 15.73 -6.98
N SER A 132 -26.43 14.91 -5.98
CA SER A 132 -26.01 15.09 -4.57
C SER A 132 -24.86 14.19 -4.13
N ASN A 133 -24.27 13.41 -5.02
CA ASN A 133 -23.25 12.39 -4.75
C ASN A 133 -23.73 11.17 -3.93
N LEU A 134 -25.03 11.03 -3.62
CA LEU A 134 -25.53 9.86 -2.90
C LEU A 134 -25.28 8.54 -3.66
N GLU A 135 -25.45 8.54 -4.98
CA GLU A 135 -25.18 7.36 -5.83
C GLU A 135 -23.68 6.98 -5.88
N LEU A 136 -22.78 7.87 -5.45
CA LEU A 136 -21.32 7.75 -5.55
C LEU A 136 -20.61 7.94 -4.18
N ASP A 137 -21.26 7.54 -3.09
CA ASP A 137 -20.63 7.61 -1.77
C ASP A 137 -19.43 6.64 -1.66
N SER A 138 -18.30 7.19 -1.22
CA SER A 138 -17.02 6.52 -1.01
C SER A 138 -16.90 5.74 0.33
N ASP A 139 -17.91 5.75 1.20
CA ASP A 139 -18.00 4.88 2.38
C ASP A 139 -18.96 3.70 2.07
N ALA A 140 -18.41 2.47 2.04
CA ALA A 140 -19.13 1.29 1.55
C ALA A 140 -20.42 0.98 2.34
N THR A 141 -20.48 1.29 3.64
CA THR A 141 -21.71 1.07 4.42
C THR A 141 -22.81 2.03 3.97
N THR A 142 -22.51 3.32 3.78
CA THR A 142 -23.50 4.31 3.36
C THR A 142 -23.89 4.12 1.89
N PHE A 143 -22.96 3.74 1.01
CA PHE A 143 -23.27 3.30 -0.36
C PHE A 143 -24.28 2.14 -0.40
N HIS A 144 -24.05 1.06 0.37
CA HIS A 144 -24.94 -0.09 0.37
C HIS A 144 -26.33 0.21 0.99
N VAL A 145 -26.40 1.02 2.06
CA VAL A 145 -27.68 1.49 2.61
C VAL A 145 -28.41 2.43 1.64
N MET A 146 -27.67 3.27 0.90
CA MET A 146 -28.20 4.13 -0.14
C MET A 146 -28.82 3.30 -1.26
N ASN A 147 -28.08 2.37 -1.86
CA ASN A 147 -28.56 1.55 -2.99
C ASN A 147 -29.83 0.77 -2.61
N ALA A 148 -29.83 0.12 -1.44
CA ALA A 148 -30.98 -0.62 -0.92
C ALA A 148 -32.26 0.25 -0.80
N ALA A 149 -32.12 1.54 -0.46
CA ALA A 149 -33.26 2.42 -0.17
C ALA A 149 -33.63 3.38 -1.31
N VAL A 150 -32.65 4.15 -1.79
CA VAL A 150 -32.83 5.24 -2.75
C VAL A 150 -33.21 4.70 -4.13
N LEU A 151 -32.58 3.60 -4.55
CA LEU A 151 -32.86 2.93 -5.81
C LEU A 151 -33.88 1.80 -5.59
N ASN A 152 -33.42 0.67 -5.05
CA ASN A 152 -34.14 -0.59 -5.08
C ASN A 152 -35.49 -0.57 -4.34
N ALA A 153 -35.59 0.07 -3.17
CA ALA A 153 -36.88 0.20 -2.47
C ALA A 153 -37.89 1.11 -3.19
N MET A 154 -37.47 2.06 -4.03
CA MET A 154 -38.38 2.94 -4.77
C MET A 154 -38.99 2.22 -5.98
N ASP A 155 -38.17 1.51 -6.75
CA ASP A 155 -38.63 0.76 -7.92
C ASP A 155 -39.47 -0.46 -7.51
N ALA A 156 -39.07 -1.22 -6.48
CA ALA A 156 -39.90 -2.30 -5.93
C ALA A 156 -41.28 -1.79 -5.46
N ALA A 157 -41.32 -0.65 -4.74
CA ALA A 157 -42.58 -0.04 -4.31
C ALA A 157 -43.45 0.41 -5.49
N GLU A 158 -42.87 0.91 -6.58
CA GLU A 158 -43.61 1.24 -7.79
C GLU A 158 -44.12 0.01 -8.54
N HIS A 159 -43.31 -1.03 -8.72
CA HIS A 159 -43.73 -2.27 -9.36
C HIS A 159 -44.89 -2.95 -8.59
N PHE A 160 -44.81 -3.03 -7.25
CA PHE A 160 -45.94 -3.50 -6.44
C PHE A 160 -47.16 -2.57 -6.54
N ALA A 161 -46.97 -1.25 -6.52
CA ALA A 161 -48.06 -0.28 -6.64
C ALA A 161 -48.76 -0.32 -8.01
N PHE A 162 -48.00 -0.58 -9.08
CA PHE A 162 -48.47 -0.79 -10.44
C PHE A 162 -49.29 -2.08 -10.52
N ALA A 163 -48.72 -3.21 -10.08
CA ALA A 163 -49.37 -4.52 -10.12
C ALA A 163 -50.67 -4.54 -9.30
N ARG A 164 -50.64 -3.95 -8.08
CA ARG A 164 -51.82 -3.66 -7.25
C ARG A 164 -52.89 -2.91 -8.03
N GLY A 165 -52.51 -1.82 -8.70
CA GLY A 165 -53.43 -0.93 -9.41
C GLY A 165 -54.08 -1.59 -10.64
N GLN A 166 -53.29 -2.24 -11.49
CA GLN A 166 -53.80 -2.86 -12.72
C GLN A 166 -54.56 -4.17 -12.42
N GLY A 167 -54.10 -4.98 -11.46
CA GLY A 167 -54.83 -6.17 -11.01
C GLY A 167 -56.19 -5.82 -10.39
N ALA A 168 -56.26 -4.78 -9.55
CA ALA A 168 -57.54 -4.31 -9.00
C ALA A 168 -58.50 -3.80 -10.10
N GLN A 169 -57.99 -3.16 -11.17
CA GLN A 169 -58.83 -2.82 -12.33
C GLN A 169 -59.34 -4.05 -13.09
N ALA A 170 -58.50 -5.06 -13.34
CA ALA A 170 -58.91 -6.30 -14.00
C ALA A 170 -60.00 -7.03 -13.20
N LEU A 171 -59.83 -7.11 -11.87
CA LEU A 171 -60.82 -7.65 -10.95
C LEU A 171 -62.14 -6.86 -10.98
N ALA A 172 -62.10 -5.53 -11.03
CA ALA A 172 -63.29 -4.69 -11.16
C ALA A 172 -64.02 -4.85 -12.52
N ARG A 173 -63.28 -5.20 -13.59
CA ARG A 173 -63.85 -5.56 -14.91
C ARG A 173 -64.37 -7.01 -14.97
N GLY A 174 -64.06 -7.84 -13.97
CA GLY A 174 -64.43 -9.26 -13.92
C GLY A 174 -63.68 -10.15 -14.92
N ALA A 175 -62.60 -9.66 -15.53
CA ALA A 175 -61.83 -10.34 -16.55
C ALA A 175 -60.36 -9.92 -16.52
N LEU A 176 -59.47 -10.89 -16.70
CA LEU A 176 -58.04 -10.69 -16.92
C LEU A 176 -57.70 -11.18 -18.33
N ASP A 177 -57.41 -10.24 -19.23
CA ASP A 177 -56.95 -10.54 -20.59
C ASP A 177 -55.46 -10.95 -20.60
N SER A 178 -55.01 -11.48 -21.74
CA SER A 178 -53.64 -12.03 -21.87
C SER A 178 -52.55 -10.97 -21.81
N ASP A 179 -52.78 -9.73 -22.27
CA ASP A 179 -51.76 -8.68 -22.23
C ASP A 179 -51.63 -8.13 -20.81
N THR A 180 -52.76 -7.82 -20.16
CA THR A 180 -52.78 -7.46 -18.73
C THR A 180 -52.14 -8.56 -17.87
N ARG A 181 -52.38 -9.85 -18.18
CA ARG A 181 -51.69 -10.96 -17.48
C ARG A 181 -50.17 -10.90 -17.66
N ASN A 182 -49.69 -10.75 -18.89
CA ASN A 182 -48.25 -10.69 -19.20
C ASN A 182 -47.56 -9.44 -18.63
N ILE A 183 -48.28 -8.32 -18.57
CA ILE A 183 -47.84 -7.10 -17.88
C ILE A 183 -47.71 -7.35 -16.38
N LEU A 184 -48.72 -7.95 -15.73
CA LEU A 184 -48.68 -8.25 -14.30
C LEU A 184 -47.55 -9.20 -13.92
N ILE A 185 -47.33 -10.28 -14.68
CA ILE A 185 -46.21 -11.21 -14.46
C ILE A 185 -44.88 -10.45 -14.45
N ARG A 186 -44.61 -9.66 -15.50
CA ARG A 186 -43.37 -8.88 -15.63
C ARG A 186 -43.16 -7.92 -14.46
N GLN A 187 -44.22 -7.19 -14.08
CA GLN A 187 -44.17 -6.21 -13.00
C GLN A 187 -43.92 -6.87 -11.64
N LEU A 188 -44.51 -8.04 -11.41
CA LEU A 188 -44.29 -8.81 -10.17
C LEU A 188 -42.85 -9.37 -10.10
N SER A 189 -42.32 -9.93 -11.19
CA SER A 189 -40.92 -10.39 -11.24
C SER A 189 -39.91 -9.24 -11.11
N SER A 190 -40.18 -8.06 -11.67
CA SER A 190 -39.33 -6.88 -11.43
C SER A 190 -39.40 -6.42 -9.97
N ALA A 191 -40.58 -6.45 -9.33
CA ALA A 191 -40.68 -6.16 -7.91
C ALA A 191 -39.88 -7.16 -7.05
N GLU A 192 -39.94 -8.45 -7.39
CA GLU A 192 -39.19 -9.52 -6.73
C GLU A 192 -37.68 -9.31 -6.86
N GLN A 193 -37.16 -9.07 -8.08
CA GLN A 193 -35.75 -8.76 -8.32
C GLN A 193 -35.25 -7.56 -7.49
N HIS A 194 -35.99 -6.44 -7.48
CA HIS A 194 -35.60 -5.27 -6.70
C HIS A 194 -35.66 -5.49 -5.19
N ILE A 195 -36.44 -6.46 -4.69
CA ILE A 195 -36.37 -6.90 -3.30
C ILE A 195 -35.13 -7.79 -3.06
N GLU A 196 -34.77 -8.70 -3.95
CA GLU A 196 -33.53 -9.48 -3.83
C GLU A 196 -32.28 -8.58 -3.81
N GLU A 197 -32.22 -7.55 -4.68
CA GLU A 197 -31.14 -6.56 -4.72
C GLU A 197 -31.10 -5.68 -3.45
N LEU A 198 -32.27 -5.32 -2.88
CA LEU A 198 -32.40 -4.63 -1.59
C LEU A 198 -31.88 -5.51 -0.45
N GLU A 199 -32.32 -6.76 -0.37
CA GLU A 199 -31.89 -7.72 0.67
C GLU A 199 -30.39 -7.99 0.59
N HIS A 200 -29.85 -8.16 -0.63
CA HIS A 200 -28.42 -8.35 -0.86
C HIS A 200 -27.60 -7.11 -0.46
N SER A 201 -27.97 -5.93 -0.94
CA SER A 201 -27.31 -4.67 -0.58
C SER A 201 -27.32 -4.45 0.94
N MET A 202 -28.44 -4.76 1.60
CA MET A 202 -28.53 -4.60 3.05
C MET A 202 -27.74 -5.66 3.82
N ALA A 203 -27.58 -6.87 3.29
CA ALA A 203 -26.68 -7.88 3.84
C ALA A 203 -25.20 -7.42 3.79
N LEU A 204 -24.78 -6.75 2.71
CA LEU A 204 -23.44 -6.15 2.61
C LEU A 204 -23.25 -5.00 3.62
N ALA A 205 -24.21 -4.07 3.72
CA ALA A 205 -24.17 -3.01 4.72
C ALA A 205 -24.09 -3.56 6.18
N VAL A 206 -24.80 -4.65 6.46
CA VAL A 206 -24.78 -5.32 7.77
C VAL A 206 -23.48 -6.10 8.01
N ARG A 207 -22.86 -6.68 6.98
CA ARG A 207 -21.52 -7.31 7.08
C ARG A 207 -20.48 -6.28 7.53
N ASP A 208 -20.51 -5.10 6.93
CA ASP A 208 -19.49 -4.06 7.12
C ASP A 208 -19.75 -3.23 8.39
N THR A 209 -21.03 -3.00 8.74
CA THR A 209 -21.45 -2.38 10.01
C THR A 209 -22.48 -3.24 10.75
N PRO A 210 -22.03 -4.25 11.55
CA PRO A 210 -22.91 -5.22 12.23
C PRO A 210 -23.96 -4.65 13.19
N SER A 211 -23.80 -3.42 13.68
CA SER A 211 -24.83 -2.75 14.51
C SER A 211 -26.14 -2.52 13.75
N LEU A 212 -26.10 -2.38 12.41
CA LEU A 212 -27.28 -2.21 11.56
C LEU A 212 -28.22 -3.42 11.63
N HIS A 213 -27.71 -4.63 11.88
CA HIS A 213 -28.52 -5.85 11.94
C HIS A 213 -29.72 -5.70 12.89
N SER A 214 -29.49 -5.12 14.07
CA SER A 214 -30.51 -4.94 15.11
C SER A 214 -31.59 -3.93 14.75
N GLY A 215 -31.29 -2.97 13.85
CA GLY A 215 -32.24 -1.96 13.40
C GLY A 215 -33.07 -2.36 12.18
N PHE A 216 -32.61 -3.34 11.38
CA PHE A 216 -33.19 -3.63 10.07
C PHE A 216 -33.66 -5.07 9.85
N GLY A 217 -33.18 -6.07 10.62
CA GLY A 217 -33.58 -7.46 10.41
C GLY A 217 -35.10 -7.70 10.44
N GLN A 218 -35.83 -6.96 11.27
CA GLN A 218 -37.30 -7.00 11.31
C GLN A 218 -37.97 -6.30 10.12
N LEU A 219 -37.37 -5.23 9.58
CA LEU A 219 -37.91 -4.50 8.43
C LEU A 219 -37.70 -5.29 7.14
N VAL A 220 -36.51 -5.85 6.94
CA VAL A 220 -36.19 -6.75 5.81
C VAL A 220 -37.13 -7.96 5.83
N ALA A 221 -37.28 -8.64 6.98
CA ALA A 221 -38.22 -9.75 7.11
C ALA A 221 -39.68 -9.35 6.84
N ALA A 222 -40.11 -8.14 7.24
CA ALA A 222 -41.45 -7.64 6.97
C ALA A 222 -41.70 -7.31 5.50
N ILE A 223 -40.69 -6.77 4.79
CA ILE A 223 -40.73 -6.64 3.32
C ILE A 223 -40.91 -8.04 2.73
N SER A 224 -39.96 -8.95 2.98
CA SER A 224 -39.92 -10.31 2.42
C SER A 224 -41.26 -11.03 2.61
N GLU A 225 -41.80 -11.07 3.85
CA GLU A 225 -43.10 -11.68 4.16
C GLU A 225 -44.26 -11.05 3.36
N SER A 226 -44.29 -9.72 3.23
CA SER A 226 -45.35 -9.00 2.51
C SER A 226 -45.25 -9.13 0.99
N SER A 227 -44.04 -9.13 0.44
CA SER A 227 -43.71 -9.35 -0.96
C SER A 227 -44.08 -10.76 -1.38
N THR A 228 -43.56 -11.80 -0.72
CA THR A 228 -43.89 -13.20 -1.00
C THR A 228 -45.40 -13.45 -0.85
N ARG A 229 -46.07 -12.84 0.14
CA ARG A 229 -47.53 -12.90 0.29
C ARG A 229 -48.25 -12.34 -0.93
N PHE A 230 -47.87 -11.16 -1.42
CA PHE A 230 -48.55 -10.52 -2.55
C PHE A 230 -48.23 -11.19 -3.89
N LEU A 231 -46.99 -11.68 -4.09
CA LEU A 231 -46.57 -12.51 -5.21
C LEU A 231 -47.40 -13.80 -5.29
N THR A 232 -47.35 -14.62 -4.23
CA THR A 232 -48.10 -15.89 -4.11
C THR A 232 -49.60 -15.69 -4.38
N LEU A 233 -50.20 -14.65 -3.81
CA LEU A 233 -51.61 -14.30 -3.96
C LEU A 233 -51.94 -13.85 -5.39
N SER A 234 -51.05 -13.11 -6.04
CA SER A 234 -51.21 -12.70 -7.44
C SER A 234 -51.14 -13.90 -8.38
N GLU A 235 -50.16 -14.78 -8.21
CA GLU A 235 -50.02 -16.00 -9.01
C GLU A 235 -51.20 -16.95 -8.83
N GLN A 236 -51.47 -17.36 -7.59
CA GLN A 236 -52.41 -18.44 -7.30
C GLN A 236 -53.88 -18.02 -7.38
N LYS A 237 -54.21 -16.71 -7.28
CA LYS A 237 -55.60 -16.22 -7.24
C LYS A 237 -55.98 -15.20 -8.31
N LEU A 238 -55.03 -14.56 -9.00
CA LEU A 238 -55.33 -13.63 -10.09
C LEU A 238 -54.84 -14.13 -11.46
N ILE A 239 -53.58 -14.57 -11.55
CA ILE A 239 -52.88 -14.82 -12.83
C ILE A 239 -53.12 -16.24 -13.35
N GLY A 240 -52.84 -17.26 -12.52
CA GLY A 240 -52.90 -18.68 -12.89
C GLY A 240 -54.32 -19.22 -13.14
N PRO A 241 -55.32 -18.91 -12.28
CA PRO A 241 -56.70 -19.33 -12.51
C PRO A 241 -57.30 -18.80 -13.83
N ALA A 242 -58.08 -19.63 -14.51
CA ALA A 242 -58.79 -19.24 -15.74
C ALA A 242 -59.88 -18.17 -15.50
N LYS A 243 -60.28 -17.96 -14.24
CA LYS A 243 -61.06 -16.82 -13.74
C LYS A 243 -60.49 -16.45 -12.37
N PRO A 244 -60.30 -15.16 -12.04
CA PRO A 244 -59.75 -14.78 -10.74
C PRO A 244 -60.59 -15.28 -9.56
N GLU A 245 -59.92 -15.74 -8.51
CA GLU A 245 -60.50 -16.32 -7.30
C GLU A 245 -60.43 -15.37 -6.08
N ILE A 246 -59.98 -14.14 -6.29
CA ILE A 246 -59.87 -13.09 -5.27
C ILE A 246 -60.72 -11.86 -5.65
N ASN A 247 -61.17 -11.09 -4.65
CA ASN A 247 -61.88 -9.83 -4.88
C ASN A 247 -60.91 -8.64 -4.95
N GLY A 248 -61.33 -7.56 -5.62
CA GLY A 248 -60.53 -6.34 -5.79
C GLY A 248 -60.02 -5.72 -4.48
N PRO A 249 -60.86 -5.53 -3.44
CA PRO A 249 -60.43 -5.01 -2.15
C PRO A 249 -59.31 -5.79 -1.46
N ASP A 250 -59.42 -7.11 -1.35
CA ASP A 250 -58.42 -7.94 -0.67
C ASP A 250 -57.09 -7.98 -1.44
N PHE A 251 -57.16 -8.04 -2.78
CA PHE A 251 -55.99 -7.91 -3.65
C PHE A 251 -55.31 -6.53 -3.49
N PHE A 252 -56.10 -5.46 -3.45
CA PHE A 252 -55.58 -4.10 -3.27
C PHE A 252 -54.96 -3.90 -1.88
N ALA A 253 -55.54 -4.52 -0.84
CA ALA A 253 -55.00 -4.49 0.52
C ALA A 253 -53.66 -5.24 0.61
N ALA A 254 -53.55 -6.45 0.04
CA ALA A 254 -52.31 -7.21 0.03
C ALA A 254 -51.17 -6.47 -0.70
N GLY A 255 -51.44 -5.92 -1.89
CA GLY A 255 -50.46 -5.10 -2.61
C GLY A 255 -50.13 -3.78 -1.90
N THR A 256 -51.04 -3.26 -1.07
CA THR A 256 -50.74 -2.08 -0.23
C THR A 256 -49.83 -2.44 0.94
N GLN A 257 -49.97 -3.64 1.53
CA GLN A 257 -49.07 -4.11 2.58
C GLN A 257 -47.61 -4.19 2.08
N ALA A 258 -47.38 -4.72 0.86
CA ALA A 258 -46.04 -4.79 0.26
C ALA A 258 -45.42 -3.41 0.00
N VAL A 259 -46.22 -2.51 -0.59
CA VAL A 259 -45.82 -1.11 -0.86
C VAL A 259 -45.49 -0.37 0.45
N ASP A 260 -46.36 -0.46 1.46
CA ASP A 260 -46.18 0.22 2.74
C ASP A 260 -45.00 -0.37 3.57
N ALA A 261 -44.71 -1.67 3.46
CA ALA A 261 -43.53 -2.29 4.08
C ALA A 261 -42.22 -1.81 3.46
N THR A 262 -42.14 -1.80 2.13
CA THR A 262 -40.98 -1.30 1.37
C THR A 262 -40.76 0.19 1.65
N PHE A 263 -41.83 0.97 1.72
CA PHE A 263 -41.77 2.37 2.14
C PHE A 263 -41.35 2.56 3.61
N GLY A 264 -41.75 1.68 4.53
CA GLY A 264 -41.31 1.71 5.93
C GLY A 264 -39.82 1.40 6.11
N PHE A 265 -39.27 0.50 5.28
CA PHE A 265 -37.82 0.27 5.19
C PHE A 265 -37.08 1.52 4.69
N TYR A 266 -37.55 2.13 3.60
CA TYR A 266 -36.98 3.37 3.06
C TYR A 266 -36.84 4.47 4.12
N ASP A 267 -37.90 4.71 4.92
CA ASP A 267 -37.88 5.75 5.96
C ASP A 267 -36.84 5.46 7.04
N LYS A 268 -36.68 4.21 7.48
CA LYS A 268 -35.65 3.86 8.46
C LYS A 268 -34.24 3.83 7.85
N ALA A 269 -34.11 3.41 6.60
CA ALA A 269 -32.84 3.36 5.88
C ALA A 269 -32.27 4.77 5.68
N THR A 270 -33.07 5.69 5.12
CA THR A 270 -32.67 7.09 4.92
C THR A 270 -32.43 7.84 6.24
N ALA A 271 -33.25 7.63 7.28
CA ALA A 271 -32.97 8.19 8.60
C ALA A 271 -31.65 7.68 9.20
N THR A 272 -31.29 6.42 8.97
CA THR A 272 -30.01 5.85 9.45
C THR A 272 -28.83 6.29 8.59
N LEU A 273 -29.04 6.51 7.29
CA LEU A 273 -28.06 7.09 6.38
C LEU A 273 -27.71 8.53 6.82
N ASP A 274 -28.69 9.34 7.24
CA ASP A 274 -28.43 10.66 7.82
C ASP A 274 -27.60 10.57 9.13
N GLU A 275 -27.93 9.64 10.03
CA GLU A 275 -27.15 9.39 11.25
C GLU A 275 -25.69 8.99 10.93
N LEU A 276 -25.47 8.15 9.90
CA LEU A 276 -24.14 7.73 9.45
C LEU A 276 -23.35 8.88 8.81
N LEU A 277 -23.98 9.69 7.96
CA LEU A 277 -23.37 10.87 7.34
C LEU A 277 -23.01 11.94 8.39
N VAL A 278 -23.87 12.18 9.38
CA VAL A 278 -23.56 13.03 10.55
C VAL A 278 -22.38 12.47 11.35
N ALA A 279 -22.36 11.17 11.60
CA ALA A 279 -21.25 10.52 12.30
C ALA A 279 -19.93 10.64 11.51
N ARG A 280 -19.97 10.50 10.17
CA ARG A 280 -18.84 10.65 9.24
C ARG A 280 -18.29 12.08 9.24
N SER A 281 -19.14 13.09 9.09
CA SER A 281 -18.76 14.51 9.20
C SER A 281 -18.10 14.80 10.56
N ALA A 282 -18.68 14.29 11.65
CA ALA A 282 -18.09 14.41 12.99
C ALA A 282 -16.76 13.65 13.15
N ARG A 283 -16.50 12.55 12.41
CA ARG A 283 -15.16 11.92 12.35
C ARG A 283 -14.16 12.90 11.72
N LEU A 284 -14.42 13.36 10.49
CA LEU A 284 -13.55 14.29 9.76
C LEU A 284 -13.22 15.56 10.56
N GLN A 285 -14.21 16.17 11.21
CA GLN A 285 -14.00 17.34 12.07
C GLN A 285 -13.07 17.06 13.27
N ARG A 286 -13.20 15.89 13.92
CA ARG A 286 -12.30 15.49 15.02
C ARG A 286 -10.89 15.20 14.53
N ASP A 287 -10.73 14.63 13.34
CA ASP A 287 -9.42 14.29 12.79
C ASP A 287 -8.67 15.54 12.28
N ALA A 288 -9.39 16.52 11.70
CA ALA A 288 -8.86 17.86 11.46
C ALA A 288 -8.37 18.53 12.77
N LEU A 289 -9.17 18.49 13.84
CA LEU A 289 -8.79 19.03 15.14
C LEU A 289 -7.58 18.29 15.77
N ARG A 290 -7.48 16.96 15.58
CA ARG A 290 -6.32 16.15 16.02
C ARG A 290 -5.04 16.56 15.29
N LEU A 291 -5.09 16.76 13.97
CA LEU A 291 -3.95 17.23 13.16
C LEU A 291 -3.48 18.63 13.59
N ILE A 292 -4.41 19.56 13.82
CA ILE A 292 -4.11 20.91 14.32
C ILE A 292 -3.48 20.84 15.72
N GLY A 293 -4.04 20.02 16.62
CA GLY A 293 -3.51 19.82 17.97
C GLY A 293 -2.11 19.19 18.00
N LEU A 294 -1.88 18.17 17.16
CA LEU A 294 -0.60 17.46 17.09
C LEU A 294 0.51 18.35 16.50
N THR A 295 0.20 19.16 15.48
CA THR A 295 1.18 20.10 14.90
C THR A 295 1.50 21.28 15.81
N LEU A 296 0.51 21.81 16.54
CA LEU A 296 0.77 22.76 17.64
C LEU A 296 1.61 22.13 18.76
N GLY A 297 1.37 20.85 19.08
CA GLY A 297 2.16 20.08 20.05
C GLY A 297 3.64 19.95 19.64
N ILE A 298 3.92 19.55 18.39
CA ILE A 298 5.29 19.46 17.86
C ILE A 298 5.97 20.84 17.89
N PHE A 299 5.27 21.90 17.50
CA PHE A 299 5.80 23.27 17.56
C PHE A 299 6.15 23.70 19.00
N LEU A 300 5.26 23.42 19.97
CA LEU A 300 5.50 23.71 21.38
C LEU A 300 6.70 22.95 21.93
N VAL A 301 6.84 21.66 21.60
CA VAL A 301 8.00 20.83 21.98
C VAL A 301 9.29 21.40 21.40
N GLY A 302 9.30 21.82 20.13
CA GLY A 302 10.44 22.50 19.51
C GLY A 302 10.85 23.78 20.25
N VAL A 303 9.89 24.61 20.64
CA VAL A 303 10.13 25.83 21.43
C VAL A 303 10.69 25.51 22.83
N VAL A 304 10.18 24.47 23.50
CA VAL A 304 10.67 24.03 24.82
C VAL A 304 12.10 23.49 24.73
N ILE A 305 12.41 22.68 23.72
CA ILE A 305 13.77 22.16 23.49
C ILE A 305 14.75 23.31 23.20
N ALA A 306 14.39 24.26 22.34
CA ALA A 306 15.21 25.42 22.03
C ALA A 306 15.47 26.30 23.28
N PHE A 307 14.44 26.54 24.11
CA PHE A 307 14.58 27.27 25.37
C PHE A 307 15.48 26.55 26.37
N TRP A 308 15.33 25.24 26.53
CA TRP A 308 16.15 24.42 27.42
C TRP A 308 17.62 24.42 26.99
N PHE A 309 17.89 24.25 25.70
CA PHE A 309 19.23 24.28 25.11
C PHE A 309 19.92 25.63 25.37
N VAL A 310 19.28 26.75 24.99
CA VAL A 310 19.82 28.11 25.20
C VAL A 310 20.08 28.38 26.69
N ARG A 311 19.16 28.00 27.58
CA ARG A 311 19.31 28.19 29.03
C ARG A 311 20.52 27.43 29.58
N ASN A 312 20.71 26.18 29.17
CA ASN A 312 21.80 25.34 29.68
C ASN A 312 23.17 25.88 29.24
N THR A 313 23.35 26.10 27.93
CA THR A 313 24.62 26.57 27.36
C THR A 313 25.02 27.94 27.89
N CYS A 314 24.10 28.91 27.97
CA CYS A 314 24.42 30.25 28.49
C CYS A 314 24.80 30.26 29.98
N SER A 315 24.18 29.40 30.80
CA SER A 315 24.48 29.33 32.24
C SER A 315 25.86 28.72 32.51
N ALA A 316 26.23 27.66 31.79
CA ALA A 316 27.52 27.00 31.99
C ALA A 316 28.71 27.89 31.58
N LEU A 317 28.57 28.66 30.50
CA LEU A 317 29.62 29.55 30.00
C LEU A 317 29.93 30.70 30.97
N GLN A 318 28.92 31.22 31.69
CA GLN A 318 29.11 32.30 32.68
C GLN A 318 29.95 31.84 33.89
N ILE A 319 29.72 30.62 34.38
CA ILE A 319 30.45 30.05 35.52
C ILE A 319 31.95 29.91 35.20
N ALA A 320 32.29 29.43 34.00
CA ALA A 320 33.69 29.29 33.57
C ALA A 320 34.42 30.64 33.50
N ILE A 321 33.77 31.69 32.98
CA ILE A 321 34.31 33.05 32.90
C ILE A 321 34.56 33.64 34.30
N GLU A 322 33.66 33.38 35.26
CA GLU A 322 33.79 33.88 36.63
C GLU A 322 34.94 33.21 37.40
N ARG A 323 35.10 31.88 37.30
CA ARG A 323 36.23 31.16 37.92
C ARG A 323 37.58 31.53 37.32
N PHE A 324 37.66 31.76 36.01
CA PHE A 324 38.86 32.30 35.36
C PHE A 324 39.24 33.67 35.95
N ARG A 325 38.25 34.54 36.20
CA ARG A 325 38.46 35.86 36.81
C ARG A 325 38.98 35.76 38.26
N GLU A 326 38.44 34.86 39.08
CA GLU A 326 38.93 34.63 40.46
C GLU A 326 40.38 34.14 40.51
N ILE A 327 40.75 33.17 39.65
CA ILE A 327 42.10 32.60 39.60
C ILE A 327 43.11 33.66 39.10
N SER A 328 42.73 34.47 38.11
CA SER A 328 43.55 35.62 37.68
C SER A 328 43.70 36.71 38.75
N GLY A 329 42.78 36.76 39.72
CA GLY A 329 42.83 37.63 40.90
C GLY A 329 43.64 37.06 42.08
N GLY A 330 44.28 35.90 41.93
CA GLY A 330 45.12 35.28 42.96
C GLY A 330 44.38 34.53 44.07
N ASN A 331 43.06 34.30 43.94
CA ASN A 331 42.27 33.59 44.95
C ASN A 331 42.19 32.07 44.65
N PHE A 332 43.24 31.33 45.01
CA PHE A 332 43.35 29.89 44.74
C PHE A 332 42.55 28.97 45.70
N LYS A 333 41.55 29.49 46.43
CA LYS A 333 40.79 28.73 47.45
C LYS A 333 39.47 28.11 46.96
N GLY A 334 38.95 28.53 45.81
CA GLY A 334 37.76 27.91 45.22
C GLY A 334 38.06 26.51 44.68
N GLN A 335 37.11 25.57 44.83
CA GLN A 335 37.22 24.26 44.16
C GLN A 335 36.58 24.30 42.78
N VAL A 336 37.35 23.94 41.75
CA VAL A 336 36.80 23.74 40.40
C VAL A 336 36.24 22.32 40.30
N GLN A 337 34.91 22.24 40.20
CA GLN A 337 34.16 21.02 39.85
C GLN A 337 33.86 21.02 38.34
N ALA A 338 33.82 19.83 37.76
CA ALA A 338 33.73 19.62 36.31
C ALA A 338 32.96 18.31 36.13
N ASP A 339 31.64 18.43 36.12
CA ASP A 339 30.73 17.27 36.25
C ASP A 339 30.18 16.79 34.90
N THR A 340 30.49 17.52 33.82
CA THR A 340 30.22 17.14 32.41
C THR A 340 31.49 16.63 31.73
N GLN A 341 31.33 15.81 30.68
CA GLN A 341 32.44 15.30 29.85
C GLN A 341 32.52 15.99 28.47
N ASP A 342 31.69 17.01 28.26
CA ASP A 342 31.65 17.86 27.07
C ASP A 342 32.82 18.85 27.01
N GLU A 343 32.86 19.67 25.96
CA GLU A 343 33.90 20.69 25.75
C GLU A 343 33.96 21.72 26.89
N ILE A 344 32.85 21.96 27.59
CA ILE A 344 32.78 22.83 28.77
C ILE A 344 33.40 22.13 29.99
N GLY A 345 33.15 20.83 30.17
CA GLY A 345 33.81 19.99 31.16
C GLY A 345 35.33 19.97 30.99
N GLN A 346 35.80 19.81 29.74
CA GLN A 346 37.23 19.84 29.40
C GLN A 346 37.88 21.20 29.75
N LEU A 347 37.19 22.32 29.46
CA LEU A 347 37.62 23.66 29.85
C LEU A 347 37.78 23.80 31.39
N MET A 348 36.84 23.26 32.16
CA MET A 348 36.89 23.28 33.63
C MET A 348 37.99 22.37 34.20
N HIS A 349 38.26 21.21 33.58
CA HIS A 349 39.40 20.36 33.94
C HIS A 349 40.77 21.03 33.70
N GLY A 350 40.88 21.85 32.64
CA GLY A 350 42.08 22.66 32.38
C GLY A 350 42.35 23.68 33.49
N LEU A 351 41.33 24.44 33.89
CA LEU A 351 41.38 25.39 35.01
C LEU A 351 41.84 24.73 36.33
N LYS A 352 41.30 23.54 36.63
CA LYS A 352 41.65 22.78 37.84
C LYS A 352 43.12 22.35 37.89
N SER A 353 43.68 21.93 36.77
CA SER A 353 45.06 21.43 36.71
C SER A 353 46.10 22.54 36.90
N MET A 354 45.77 23.77 36.52
CA MET A 354 46.62 24.95 36.73
C MET A 354 46.78 25.31 38.22
N GLN A 355 45.75 25.06 39.04
CA GLN A 355 45.68 25.42 40.45
C GLN A 355 46.65 24.58 41.33
N THR A 356 46.80 23.29 41.02
CA THR A 356 47.50 22.32 41.89
C THR A 356 49.03 22.47 41.91
N LYS A 357 49.63 23.02 40.84
CA LYS A 357 51.10 22.96 40.62
C LYS A 357 51.92 24.02 41.38
N LEU A 358 51.28 24.83 42.24
CA LEU A 358 51.85 26.08 42.79
C LEU A 358 52.18 26.04 44.30
N GLY A 359 52.29 24.86 44.94
CA GLY A 359 52.13 24.78 46.41
C GLY A 359 53.00 23.84 47.25
N PHE A 360 54.23 23.44 46.87
CA PHE A 360 55.02 22.49 47.68
C PHE A 360 56.56 22.66 47.55
N ASP A 361 57.30 22.77 48.68
CA ASP A 361 58.68 22.24 48.87
C ASP A 361 59.32 22.48 50.29
N LEU A 362 60.26 21.58 50.67
CA LEU A 362 61.48 21.74 51.53
C LEU A 362 61.65 21.13 52.98
N ASN A 363 62.76 20.35 53.16
CA ASN A 363 63.69 20.14 54.32
C ASN A 363 63.42 19.30 55.62
N ASP A 364 64.42 18.46 56.04
CA ASP A 364 64.95 18.21 57.43
C ASP A 364 66.17 17.18 57.49
N ALA A 365 67.00 17.11 58.56
CA ALA A 365 67.84 15.93 59.02
C ALA A 365 68.87 16.16 60.19
N ARG A 366 69.08 15.18 61.14
CA ARG A 366 70.23 14.93 62.10
C ARG A 366 69.94 13.70 63.06
N GLU A 367 70.75 13.10 63.98
CA GLU A 367 72.21 12.94 64.35
C GLU A 367 72.39 11.90 65.53
N ARG A 368 73.57 11.22 65.72
CA ARG A 368 73.99 10.46 66.96
C ARG A 368 75.46 9.88 66.94
N ALA A 369 76.05 9.52 68.11
CA ALA A 369 77.40 8.89 68.34
C ALA A 369 77.45 8.18 69.75
N GLU A 370 78.50 7.58 70.39
CA GLU A 370 79.95 7.25 70.14
C GLU A 370 80.45 6.17 71.20
N GLU A 371 81.59 5.44 71.04
CA GLU A 371 82.20 4.48 72.04
C GLU A 371 83.73 4.24 71.82
N SER A 372 84.62 4.14 72.84
CA SER A 372 85.99 3.54 72.71
C SER A 372 86.90 3.41 73.96
N LEU A 373 87.65 2.30 74.08
CA LEU A 373 89.07 2.26 74.54
C LEU A 373 89.83 0.96 74.14
N ARG A 374 89.78 0.51 72.87
CA ARG A 374 90.49 -0.71 72.40
C ARG A 374 91.61 -0.44 71.38
N LEU A 375 92.04 0.83 71.29
CA LEU A 375 92.49 1.44 70.02
C LEU A 375 93.95 1.18 69.61
N LYS A 376 94.91 1.10 70.53
CA LYS A 376 96.32 1.33 70.14
C LYS A 376 97.03 0.20 69.38
N ILE A 377 96.60 -1.05 69.52
CA ILE A 377 97.22 -2.21 68.83
C ILE A 377 96.59 -2.47 67.45
N GLY A 378 95.39 -1.93 67.18
CA GLY A 378 94.69 -2.12 65.91
C GLY A 378 95.16 -1.23 64.75
N LEU A 379 96.03 -0.24 64.99
CA LEU A 379 96.31 0.82 64.00
C LEU A 379 97.49 0.54 63.06
N ASP A 380 98.45 -0.30 63.46
CA ASP A 380 99.60 -0.70 62.62
C ASP A 380 99.25 -1.76 61.57
N SER A 381 98.18 -2.53 61.79
CA SER A 381 97.88 -3.78 61.05
C SER A 381 96.59 -3.75 60.21
N VAL A 382 95.89 -2.61 60.17
CA VAL A 382 94.59 -2.45 59.47
C VAL A 382 94.75 -1.69 58.15
N ALA A 383 94.04 -2.17 57.12
CA ALA A 383 94.10 -1.65 55.75
C ALA A 383 93.48 -0.24 55.58
N THR A 384 92.72 0.25 56.56
CA THR A 384 92.28 1.66 56.64
C THR A 384 93.49 2.60 56.58
N ASN A 385 93.39 3.68 55.81
CA ASN A 385 94.45 4.67 55.69
C ASN A 385 94.44 5.63 56.88
N VAL A 386 95.24 5.38 57.92
CA VAL A 386 95.21 6.15 59.19
C VAL A 386 96.43 7.04 59.39
N MET A 387 96.19 8.34 59.59
CA MET A 387 97.16 9.36 59.99
C MET A 387 96.82 9.89 61.39
N ILE A 388 97.81 10.15 62.26
CA ILE A 388 97.62 10.82 63.56
C ILE A 388 98.52 12.06 63.63
N ALA A 389 97.95 13.18 64.05
CA ALA A 389 98.67 14.41 64.38
C ALA A 389 98.51 14.78 65.86
N ASP A 390 99.47 15.50 66.42
CA ASP A 390 99.44 16.03 67.80
C ASP A 390 98.61 17.34 67.93
N ASN A 391 98.61 17.96 69.11
CA ASN A 391 97.99 19.26 69.36
C ASN A 391 98.64 20.42 68.58
N ASP A 392 99.96 20.39 68.39
CA ASP A 392 100.71 21.40 67.63
C ASP A 392 100.53 21.26 66.11
N ARG A 393 99.79 20.23 65.68
CA ARG A 393 99.43 19.82 64.31
C ARG A 393 100.55 19.12 63.55
N ASN A 394 101.57 18.58 64.23
CA ASN A 394 102.60 17.75 63.60
C ASN A 394 102.09 16.32 63.40
N ILE A 395 102.38 15.72 62.24
CA ILE A 395 102.03 14.33 61.92
C ILE A 395 102.96 13.41 62.71
N ILE A 396 102.49 12.91 63.86
CA ILE A 396 103.27 12.02 64.72
C ILE A 396 103.28 10.57 64.20
N TYR A 397 102.25 10.15 63.45
CA TYR A 397 102.12 8.78 62.96
C TYR A 397 101.34 8.73 61.62
N MET A 398 101.76 7.82 60.74
CA MET A 398 101.04 7.43 59.53
C MET A 398 101.21 5.92 59.35
N ASN A 399 100.11 5.17 59.25
CA ASN A 399 100.21 3.74 58.99
C ASN A 399 100.63 3.45 57.52
N PRO A 400 101.11 2.23 57.19
CA PRO A 400 101.62 1.94 55.85
C PRO A 400 100.57 2.10 54.74
N SER A 401 99.28 1.96 55.06
CA SER A 401 98.18 2.11 54.10
C SER A 401 98.04 3.56 53.65
N VAL A 402 97.96 4.53 54.57
CA VAL A 402 97.84 5.96 54.19
C VAL A 402 99.06 6.46 53.42
N GLN A 403 100.26 5.98 53.75
CA GLN A 403 101.47 6.30 52.98
C GLN A 403 101.35 5.77 51.53
N THR A 404 100.83 4.56 51.34
CA THR A 404 100.66 3.94 50.03
C THR A 404 99.60 4.65 49.18
N MET A 405 98.43 4.93 49.76
CA MET A 405 97.35 5.68 49.09
C MET A 405 97.81 7.09 48.71
N MET A 406 98.43 7.83 49.65
CA MET A 406 98.93 9.17 49.39
C MET A 406 100.01 9.18 48.31
N ARG A 407 100.92 8.20 48.28
CA ARG A 407 101.97 8.10 47.25
C ARG A 407 101.39 7.87 45.86
N ALA A 408 100.31 7.07 45.74
CA ALA A 408 99.57 6.90 44.49
C ALA A 408 98.83 8.19 44.05
N ALA A 409 98.26 8.93 44.99
CA ALA A 409 97.57 10.20 44.73
C ALA A 409 98.49 11.42 44.57
N GLN A 410 99.78 11.31 44.89
CA GLN A 410 100.72 12.43 45.01
C GLN A 410 100.75 13.36 43.78
N ASN A 411 100.75 12.80 42.58
CA ASN A 411 100.79 13.58 41.33
C ASN A 411 99.47 14.30 41.04
N ASP A 412 98.34 13.80 41.54
CA ASP A 412 97.05 14.48 41.45
C ASP A 412 96.96 15.59 42.51
N ILE A 413 97.29 15.27 43.78
CA ILE A 413 97.29 16.22 44.89
C ILE A 413 98.20 17.43 44.60
N ARG A 414 99.35 17.22 43.94
CA ARG A 414 100.28 18.27 43.49
C ARG A 414 99.65 19.33 42.56
N LYS A 415 98.53 19.04 41.88
CA LYS A 415 97.79 20.03 41.07
C LYS A 415 97.16 21.13 41.92
N ASP A 416 96.74 20.80 43.15
CA ASP A 416 96.18 21.73 44.13
C ASP A 416 97.20 22.21 45.17
N LEU A 417 98.24 21.40 45.43
CA LEU A 417 99.22 21.60 46.50
C LEU A 417 100.65 21.28 46.00
N PRO A 418 101.32 22.21 45.27
CA PRO A 418 102.57 21.90 44.57
C PRO A 418 103.76 21.46 45.45
N GLN A 419 103.76 21.79 46.74
CA GLN A 419 104.81 21.40 47.70
C GLN A 419 104.57 20.03 48.37
N PHE A 420 103.52 19.30 47.98
CA PHE A 420 103.17 18.02 48.60
C PHE A 420 104.19 16.92 48.27
N ASP A 421 104.73 16.23 49.27
CA ASP A 421 105.67 15.12 49.10
C ASP A 421 105.53 14.11 50.25
N VAL A 422 105.16 12.87 49.93
CA VAL A 422 104.64 11.88 50.90
C VAL A 422 105.72 11.32 51.80
N ASP A 423 106.90 11.05 51.26
CA ASP A 423 108.02 10.43 51.97
C ASP A 423 108.63 11.36 53.04
N HIS A 424 108.23 12.64 53.04
CA HIS A 424 108.64 13.66 54.01
C HIS A 424 107.49 14.20 54.88
N LEU A 425 106.31 13.56 54.91
CA LEU A 425 105.15 14.05 55.69
C LEU A 425 105.27 13.84 57.20
N GLN A 426 105.77 12.70 57.66
CA GLN A 426 105.83 12.42 59.10
C GLN A 426 106.81 13.40 59.79
N GLY A 427 106.37 14.01 60.89
CA GLY A 427 107.08 15.12 61.54
C GLY A 427 106.86 16.51 60.91
N LYS A 428 106.07 16.65 59.83
CA LYS A 428 105.61 17.95 59.31
C LYS A 428 104.27 18.34 59.90
N ARG A 429 103.93 19.62 59.80
CA ARG A 429 102.61 20.15 60.14
C ARG A 429 101.58 19.74 59.06
N ILE A 430 100.40 19.24 59.43
CA ILE A 430 99.29 18.96 58.50
C ILE A 430 98.78 20.20 57.74
N ASP A 431 99.25 21.39 58.12
CA ASP A 431 99.02 22.65 57.42
C ASP A 431 99.35 22.55 55.91
N VAL A 432 100.27 21.65 55.50
CA VAL A 432 100.62 21.36 54.09
C VAL A 432 99.47 20.80 53.24
N PHE A 433 98.43 20.23 53.85
CA PHE A 433 97.27 19.67 53.14
C PHE A 433 96.16 20.70 52.83
N HIS A 434 96.28 21.94 53.31
CA HIS A 434 95.15 22.86 53.42
C HIS A 434 95.44 24.23 52.80
N LYS A 435 94.62 24.66 51.83
CA LYS A 435 94.74 25.98 51.17
C LYS A 435 94.49 27.17 52.12
N ASN A 436 93.87 26.95 53.28
CA ASN A 436 93.75 27.93 54.37
C ASN A 436 94.08 27.26 55.72
N PRO A 437 95.36 27.27 56.14
CA PRO A 437 95.79 26.64 57.39
C PRO A 437 95.16 27.24 58.65
N GLU A 438 94.81 28.53 58.67
CA GLU A 438 94.19 29.16 59.86
C GLU A 438 92.75 28.70 60.11
N HIS A 439 92.01 28.39 59.04
CA HIS A 439 90.69 27.80 59.17
C HIS A 439 90.79 26.39 59.76
N GLN A 440 91.69 25.57 59.23
CA GLN A 440 91.89 24.21 59.72
C GLN A 440 92.47 24.18 61.14
N ALA A 441 93.37 25.10 61.46
CA ALA A 441 93.91 25.27 62.81
C ALA A 441 92.81 25.57 63.84
N ARG A 442 91.85 26.45 63.50
CA ARG A 442 90.69 26.74 64.33
C ARG A 442 89.77 25.53 64.46
N LEU A 443 89.38 24.91 63.34
CA LEU A 443 88.49 23.75 63.31
C LEU A 443 89.05 22.58 64.15
N LEU A 444 90.34 22.29 64.00
CA LEU A 444 91.00 21.22 64.76
C LEU A 444 91.20 21.57 66.24
N ALA A 445 91.32 22.85 66.59
CA ALA A 445 91.38 23.29 67.98
C ALA A 445 90.01 23.23 68.69
N THR A 446 88.89 23.19 67.95
CA THR A 446 87.53 23.27 68.52
C THR A 446 86.66 22.02 68.37
N PHE A 447 86.98 21.06 67.49
CA PHE A 447 86.17 19.86 67.32
C PHE A 447 86.37 18.81 68.45
N THR A 448 85.26 18.19 68.87
CA THR A 448 85.20 17.31 70.07
C THR A 448 84.57 15.93 69.83
N SER A 449 84.21 15.61 68.59
CA SER A 449 83.59 14.34 68.16
C SER A 449 84.06 13.96 66.76
N THR A 450 83.60 12.83 66.20
CA THR A 450 83.84 12.51 64.79
C THR A 450 83.44 13.66 63.85
N TYR A 451 84.37 14.07 62.99
CA TYR A 451 84.17 15.01 61.88
C TYR A 451 84.44 14.28 60.56
N GLN A 452 83.36 13.90 59.88
CA GLN A 452 83.44 13.40 58.51
C GLN A 452 83.34 14.55 57.51
N ALA A 453 84.23 14.57 56.53
CA ALA A 453 84.22 15.53 55.44
C ALA A 453 84.71 14.90 54.14
N THR A 454 83.95 15.07 53.07
CA THR A 454 84.40 14.75 51.72
C THR A 454 85.26 15.89 51.19
N ALA A 455 86.57 15.71 51.11
CA ALA A 455 87.49 16.69 50.53
C ALA A 455 87.81 16.32 49.07
N LYS A 456 87.57 17.27 48.16
CA LYS A 456 88.01 17.13 46.76
C LYS A 456 89.39 17.76 46.60
N ILE A 457 90.41 16.94 46.35
CA ILE A 457 91.83 17.34 46.30
C ILE A 457 92.50 16.71 45.07
N GLY A 458 93.13 17.52 44.21
CA GLY A 458 93.79 17.06 42.99
C GLY A 458 92.84 16.57 41.89
N GLY A 459 91.53 16.78 42.09
CA GLY A 459 90.44 16.20 41.31
C GLY A 459 89.82 14.93 41.93
N ARG A 460 90.50 14.27 42.88
CA ARG A 460 90.02 13.07 43.59
C ARG A 460 89.04 13.42 44.70
N THR A 461 88.10 12.52 44.96
CA THR A 461 87.08 12.60 46.01
C THR A 461 87.52 11.73 47.19
N PHE A 462 88.12 12.32 48.20
CA PHE A 462 88.46 11.63 49.45
C PHE A 462 87.36 11.83 50.48
N LEU A 463 86.87 10.73 51.08
CA LEU A 463 86.15 10.78 52.34
C LEU A 463 87.18 10.76 53.48
N LEU A 464 87.19 11.80 54.31
CA LEU A 464 88.01 11.87 55.51
C LEU A 464 87.13 11.64 56.73
N THR A 465 87.53 10.74 57.63
CA THR A 465 86.92 10.56 58.96
C THR A 465 87.94 11.01 60.01
N ALA A 466 87.84 12.26 60.47
CA ALA A 466 88.70 12.81 61.52
C ALA A 466 88.07 12.66 62.90
N ASN A 467 88.82 12.19 63.89
CA ASN A 467 88.39 12.05 65.28
C ASN A 467 89.44 12.70 66.21
N PRO A 468 89.02 13.45 67.25
CA PRO A 468 89.96 13.97 68.25
C PRO A 468 90.46 12.82 69.13
N VAL A 469 91.76 12.78 69.42
CA VAL A 469 92.33 11.84 70.39
C VAL A 469 92.40 12.55 71.73
N ILE A 470 91.67 12.07 72.72
CA ILE A 470 91.53 12.67 74.07
C ILE A 470 91.93 11.61 75.10
N ASN A 471 92.59 12.01 76.20
CA ASN A 471 93.00 11.11 77.27
C ASN A 471 91.90 10.93 78.35
N GLU A 472 92.13 10.00 79.28
CA GLU A 472 91.23 9.68 80.40
C GLU A 472 91.00 10.85 81.40
N ARG A 473 91.71 11.97 81.24
CA ARG A 473 91.55 13.20 82.04
C ARG A 473 90.78 14.30 81.30
N GLY A 474 90.31 14.03 80.07
CA GLY A 474 89.68 15.02 79.19
C GLY A 474 90.67 15.92 78.45
N GLU A 475 91.98 15.68 78.58
CA GLU A 475 93.01 16.47 77.89
C GLU A 475 93.16 15.94 76.45
N ARG A 476 92.95 16.81 75.46
CA ARG A 476 93.20 16.51 74.04
C ARG A 476 94.68 16.18 73.85
N LEU A 477 94.98 15.07 73.18
CA LEU A 477 96.34 14.66 72.79
C LEU A 477 96.64 14.95 71.31
N GLY A 478 95.61 14.96 70.46
CA GLY A 478 95.80 15.07 69.01
C GLY A 478 94.54 14.80 68.20
N SER A 479 94.72 14.30 66.98
CA SER A 479 93.64 13.88 66.08
C SER A 479 94.07 12.72 65.21
N VAL A 480 93.19 11.75 65.01
CA VAL A 480 93.36 10.63 64.06
C VAL A 480 92.44 10.87 62.86
N VAL A 481 92.95 10.64 61.65
CA VAL A 481 92.23 10.85 60.39
C VAL A 481 92.35 9.61 59.53
N GLU A 482 91.22 8.96 59.28
CA GLU A 482 91.04 7.94 58.24
C GLU A 482 90.79 8.62 56.89
N TRP A 483 91.34 8.05 55.80
CA TRP A 483 91.13 8.51 54.43
C TRP A 483 90.63 7.38 53.51
N VAL A 484 89.58 7.62 52.72
CA VAL A 484 89.10 6.68 51.70
C VAL A 484 88.94 7.43 50.38
N ASP A 485 89.65 7.01 49.33
CA ASP A 485 89.39 7.48 47.96
C ASP A 485 88.11 6.80 47.46
N ARG A 486 87.06 7.59 47.15
CA ARG A 486 85.79 7.13 46.56
C ARG A 486 85.54 7.72 45.17
N THR A 487 86.61 8.10 44.46
CA THR A 487 86.50 8.83 43.18
C THR A 487 85.79 8.03 42.08
N VAL A 488 85.91 6.70 42.09
CA VAL A 488 85.33 5.84 41.05
C VAL A 488 83.87 5.52 41.36
N GLU A 489 83.58 5.12 42.60
CA GLU A 489 82.26 4.69 43.07
C GLU A 489 81.20 5.77 42.85
N VAL A 490 81.48 7.00 43.28
CA VAL A 490 80.54 8.14 43.17
C VAL A 490 80.27 8.51 41.71
N ALA A 491 81.22 8.27 40.79
CA ALA A 491 80.99 8.46 39.37
C ALA A 491 80.03 7.40 38.80
N VAL A 492 80.24 6.11 39.13
CA VAL A 492 79.34 5.04 38.69
C VAL A 492 77.94 5.17 39.29
N GLU A 493 77.84 5.53 40.57
CA GLU A 493 76.57 5.77 41.28
C GLU A 493 75.71 6.82 40.55
N GLN A 494 76.31 7.92 40.10
CA GLN A 494 75.61 8.95 39.32
C GLN A 494 75.24 8.47 37.90
N GLU A 495 76.18 7.88 37.15
CA GLU A 495 75.92 7.39 35.78
C GLU A 495 74.77 6.36 35.73
N VAL A 496 74.70 5.46 36.73
CA VAL A 496 73.61 4.48 36.84
C VAL A 496 72.28 5.17 37.21
N SER A 497 72.30 6.11 38.16
CA SER A 497 71.11 6.86 38.58
C SER A 497 70.47 7.65 37.43
N ASP A 498 71.30 8.34 36.63
CA ASP A 498 70.86 9.13 35.48
C ASP A 498 70.16 8.25 34.42
N ILE A 499 70.66 7.04 34.19
CA ILE A 499 70.14 6.11 33.18
C ILE A 499 68.90 5.37 33.66
N VAL A 500 68.82 4.98 34.93
CA VAL A 500 67.59 4.45 35.53
C VAL A 500 66.49 5.51 35.49
N SER A 501 66.83 6.77 35.77
CA SER A 501 65.89 7.90 35.68
C SER A 501 65.42 8.15 34.23
N ALA A 502 66.34 8.09 33.25
CA ALA A 502 66.00 8.22 31.84
C ALA A 502 65.08 7.08 31.36
N ALA A 503 65.41 5.82 31.67
CA ALA A 503 64.61 4.65 31.31
C ALA A 503 63.22 4.66 31.99
N ALA A 504 63.12 5.11 33.24
CA ALA A 504 61.84 5.30 33.93
C ALA A 504 60.97 6.41 33.30
N ALA A 505 61.59 7.39 32.64
CA ALA A 505 60.92 8.41 31.84
C ALA A 505 60.69 7.99 30.36
N GLY A 506 61.09 6.77 29.97
CA GLY A 506 60.95 6.23 28.61
C GLY A 506 62.10 6.58 27.65
N ASP A 507 63.15 7.29 28.09
CA ASP A 507 64.37 7.54 27.31
C ASP A 507 65.35 6.36 27.43
N PHE A 508 65.09 5.32 26.63
CA PHE A 508 65.99 4.18 26.48
C PHE A 508 67.17 4.46 25.50
N SER A 509 67.49 5.71 25.17
CA SER A 509 68.64 6.03 24.30
C SER A 509 69.99 6.13 25.04
N ARG A 510 69.96 6.30 26.38
CA ARG A 510 71.16 6.51 27.21
C ARG A 510 71.96 5.24 27.45
N ARG A 511 73.28 5.36 27.61
CA ARG A 511 74.24 4.25 27.85
C ARG A 511 75.34 4.68 28.82
N ILE A 512 75.82 3.75 29.64
CA ILE A 512 76.96 3.91 30.55
C ILE A 512 78.26 3.81 29.73
N ASP A 513 79.27 4.65 30.04
CA ASP A 513 80.61 4.48 29.47
C ASP A 513 81.30 3.27 30.11
N GLU A 514 81.59 2.25 29.30
CA GLU A 514 82.27 1.02 29.71
C GLU A 514 83.81 1.16 29.69
N GLY A 515 84.35 2.17 29.01
CA GLY A 515 85.79 2.31 28.71
C GLY A 515 86.64 2.67 29.92
N ASN A 516 86.05 3.30 30.93
CA ASN A 516 86.72 3.72 32.17
C ASN A 516 86.39 2.82 33.38
N LYS A 517 85.58 1.75 33.21
CA LYS A 517 85.14 0.85 34.27
C LYS A 517 85.97 -0.45 34.31
N GLN A 518 86.12 -1.03 35.49
CA GLN A 518 86.80 -2.32 35.69
C GLN A 518 86.05 -3.20 36.70
N GLY A 519 86.33 -4.51 36.68
CA GLY A 519 85.72 -5.49 37.59
C GLY A 519 84.18 -5.47 37.52
N PHE A 520 83.55 -5.50 38.69
CA PHE A 520 82.08 -5.49 38.84
C PHE A 520 81.40 -4.34 38.09
N PHE A 521 81.94 -3.12 38.16
CA PHE A 521 81.33 -1.94 37.54
C PHE A 521 81.27 -2.02 36.01
N LYS A 522 82.19 -2.74 35.37
CA LYS A 522 82.14 -2.97 33.92
C LYS A 522 81.03 -3.97 33.56
N VAL A 523 80.93 -5.08 34.29
CA VAL A 523 79.85 -6.08 34.08
C VAL A 523 78.47 -5.48 34.33
N LEU A 524 78.35 -4.57 35.31
CA LEU A 524 77.15 -3.80 35.58
C LEU A 524 76.81 -2.84 34.42
N ALA A 525 77.80 -2.13 33.88
CA ALA A 525 77.64 -1.25 32.73
C ALA A 525 77.16 -1.99 31.48
N GLU A 526 77.84 -3.07 31.10
CA GLU A 526 77.48 -3.96 29.98
C GLU A 526 76.07 -4.54 30.15
N GLY A 527 75.72 -4.96 31.37
CA GLY A 527 74.40 -5.50 31.71
C GLY A 527 73.27 -4.49 31.54
N ILE A 528 73.44 -3.28 32.09
CA ILE A 528 72.46 -2.17 31.97
C ILE A 528 72.35 -1.76 30.49
N ASN A 529 73.47 -1.53 29.81
CA ASN A 529 73.50 -1.17 28.39
C ASN A 529 72.76 -2.18 27.52
N LYS A 530 72.91 -3.49 27.80
CA LYS A 530 72.21 -4.56 27.09
C LYS A 530 70.69 -4.55 27.34
N VAL A 531 70.26 -4.44 28.60
CA VAL A 531 68.83 -4.38 28.96
C VAL A 531 68.17 -3.17 28.30
N VAL A 532 68.76 -1.99 28.47
CA VAL A 532 68.24 -0.74 27.88
C VAL A 532 68.20 -0.82 26.35
N ALA A 533 69.21 -1.41 25.69
CA ALA A 533 69.21 -1.58 24.24
C ALA A 533 68.13 -2.55 23.72
N THR A 534 67.87 -3.67 24.42
CA THR A 534 66.77 -4.58 24.04
C THR A 534 65.40 -3.93 24.27
N SER A 535 65.23 -3.18 25.36
CA SER A 535 64.00 -2.42 25.60
C SER A 535 63.76 -1.31 24.57
N ASP A 536 64.80 -0.54 24.22
CA ASP A 536 64.73 0.52 23.20
C ASP A 536 64.29 -0.03 21.83
N ALA A 537 64.91 -1.14 21.38
CA ALA A 537 64.56 -1.78 20.12
C ALA A 537 63.12 -2.33 20.12
N GLY A 538 62.77 -3.16 21.11
CA GLY A 538 61.45 -3.80 21.17
C GLY A 538 60.31 -2.80 21.28
N LEU A 539 60.46 -1.76 22.12
CA LEU A 539 59.42 -0.73 22.27
C LEU A 539 59.32 0.17 21.03
N ARG A 540 60.43 0.46 20.32
CA ARG A 540 60.39 1.21 19.05
C ARG A 540 59.70 0.43 17.93
N ASP A 541 59.93 -0.88 17.81
CA ASP A 541 59.25 -1.72 16.82
C ASP A 541 57.74 -1.77 17.06
N ILE A 542 57.32 -1.93 18.31
CA ILE A 542 55.89 -1.90 18.70
C ILE A 542 55.31 -0.51 18.43
N ALA A 543 55.99 0.57 18.81
CA ALA A 543 55.53 1.94 18.58
C ALA A 543 55.48 2.31 17.08
N ARG A 544 56.38 1.76 16.26
CA ARG A 544 56.36 1.90 14.78
C ARG A 544 55.11 1.25 14.21
N VAL A 545 54.86 -0.02 14.50
CA VAL A 545 53.74 -0.76 13.91
C VAL A 545 52.39 -0.28 14.44
N LEU A 546 52.25 -0.02 15.75
CA LEU A 546 51.02 0.58 16.29
C LEU A 546 50.82 2.02 15.80
N GLY A 547 51.90 2.78 15.59
CA GLY A 547 51.87 4.14 15.02
C GLY A 547 51.61 4.19 13.51
N ALA A 548 51.73 3.06 12.81
CA ALA A 548 51.31 2.86 11.43
C ALA A 548 49.82 2.43 11.39
N LEU A 549 49.44 1.44 12.21
CA LEU A 549 48.07 0.96 12.37
C LEU A 549 47.10 2.09 12.77
N ALA A 550 47.51 2.97 13.69
CA ALA A 550 46.73 4.15 14.10
C ALA A 550 46.54 5.21 12.99
N LYS A 551 47.27 5.09 11.86
CA LYS A 551 47.11 5.91 10.64
C LYS A 551 46.43 5.13 9.51
N GLY A 552 45.97 3.91 9.78
CA GLY A 552 45.36 3.01 8.80
C GLY A 552 46.36 2.23 7.94
N ASP A 553 47.66 2.22 8.26
CA ASP A 553 48.65 1.47 7.47
C ASP A 553 48.94 0.10 8.12
N LEU A 554 48.46 -0.98 7.49
CA LEU A 554 48.58 -2.36 7.96
C LEU A 554 49.72 -3.13 7.25
N THR A 555 50.50 -2.46 6.41
CA THR A 555 51.64 -3.08 5.72
C THR A 555 52.84 -3.30 6.65
N GLU A 556 52.99 -2.45 7.67
CA GLU A 556 54.07 -2.45 8.65
C GLU A 556 53.99 -3.63 9.63
N LYS A 557 55.07 -4.42 9.73
CA LYS A 557 55.18 -5.63 10.57
C LYS A 557 56.49 -5.62 11.38
N ILE A 558 56.55 -6.35 12.50
CA ILE A 558 57.75 -6.53 13.34
C ILE A 558 58.50 -7.78 12.88
N SER A 559 59.63 -7.59 12.21
CA SER A 559 60.48 -8.66 11.67
C SER A 559 61.60 -9.10 12.63
N ALA A 560 62.19 -8.17 13.39
CA ALA A 560 63.33 -8.41 14.28
C ALA A 560 63.05 -9.51 15.33
N ASP A 561 64.05 -10.31 15.69
CA ASP A 561 63.89 -11.44 16.60
C ASP A 561 64.13 -11.09 18.06
N TYR A 562 63.15 -11.44 18.88
CA TYR A 562 63.08 -11.18 20.31
C TYR A 562 62.88 -12.49 21.08
N GLN A 563 63.03 -12.46 22.41
CA GLN A 563 62.81 -13.62 23.29
C GLN A 563 61.96 -13.22 24.51
N GLY A 564 61.27 -14.19 25.11
CA GLY A 564 60.32 -13.95 26.20
C GLY A 564 59.23 -12.95 25.81
N THR A 565 58.82 -12.09 26.74
CA THR A 565 57.69 -11.16 26.55
C THR A 565 57.82 -10.22 25.35
N PHE A 566 59.04 -9.89 24.89
CA PHE A 566 59.21 -9.11 23.66
C PHE A 566 58.89 -9.92 22.39
N ALA A 567 59.07 -11.26 22.41
CA ALA A 567 58.60 -12.14 21.35
C ALA A 567 57.06 -12.25 21.37
N ASP A 568 56.47 -12.36 22.56
CA ASP A 568 55.01 -12.39 22.72
C ASP A 568 54.38 -11.08 22.20
N LEU A 569 54.95 -9.93 22.55
CA LEU A 569 54.52 -8.62 22.04
C LEU A 569 54.72 -8.48 20.51
N LYS A 570 55.83 -8.96 19.94
CA LYS A 570 56.01 -9.08 18.47
C LYS A 570 54.86 -9.87 17.85
N ASN A 571 54.57 -11.04 18.41
CA ASN A 571 53.56 -11.95 17.88
C ASN A 571 52.15 -11.35 17.99
N TYR A 572 51.74 -10.85 19.16
CA TYR A 572 50.42 -10.23 19.35
C TYR A 572 50.23 -8.98 18.48
N THR A 573 51.26 -8.15 18.29
CA THR A 573 51.20 -6.98 17.41
C THR A 573 51.00 -7.41 15.95
N ASN A 574 51.82 -8.35 15.46
CA ASN A 574 51.71 -8.87 14.08
C ASN A 574 50.39 -9.61 13.83
N GLU A 575 49.87 -10.35 14.82
CA GLU A 575 48.59 -11.07 14.73
C GLU A 575 47.41 -10.11 14.71
N THR A 576 47.44 -9.04 15.50
CA THR A 576 46.44 -7.97 15.49
C THR A 576 46.37 -7.29 14.12
N VAL A 577 47.54 -6.96 13.54
CA VAL A 577 47.62 -6.41 12.17
C VAL A 577 47.03 -7.39 11.16
N ARG A 578 47.40 -8.69 11.20
CA ARG A 578 46.87 -9.70 10.26
C ARG A 578 45.37 -9.89 10.38
N SER A 579 44.82 -9.93 11.59
CA SER A 579 43.40 -10.13 11.83
C SER A 579 42.57 -8.95 11.30
N LEU A 580 43.05 -7.72 11.51
CA LEU A 580 42.43 -6.52 10.93
C LEU A 580 42.60 -6.47 9.40
N GLU A 581 43.75 -6.92 8.87
CA GLU A 581 44.00 -7.02 7.42
C GLU A 581 42.99 -7.96 6.76
N GLN A 582 42.77 -9.14 7.33
CA GLN A 582 41.77 -10.12 6.87
C GLN A 582 40.34 -9.59 6.98
N MET A 583 39.98 -8.96 8.10
CA MET A 583 38.65 -8.39 8.30
C MET A 583 38.34 -7.29 7.27
N LEU A 584 39.30 -6.40 6.99
CA LEU A 584 39.14 -5.35 5.99
C LEU A 584 39.08 -5.89 4.55
N ARG A 585 39.82 -6.96 4.23
CA ARG A 585 39.69 -7.67 2.93
C ARG A 585 38.29 -8.25 2.75
N HIS A 586 37.75 -8.96 3.74
CA HIS A 586 36.39 -9.50 3.67
C HIS A 586 35.30 -8.41 3.60
N ILE A 587 35.48 -7.27 4.28
CA ILE A 587 34.55 -6.13 4.13
C ILE A 587 34.62 -5.53 2.72
N ARG A 588 35.82 -5.44 2.11
CA ARG A 588 36.00 -5.03 0.70
C ARG A 588 35.26 -5.97 -0.26
N GLU A 589 35.53 -7.27 -0.17
CA GLU A 589 34.93 -8.33 -0.99
C GLU A 589 33.39 -8.37 -0.88
N ALA A 590 32.87 -8.30 0.35
CA ALA A 590 31.42 -8.27 0.60
C ALA A 590 30.77 -6.98 0.06
N SER A 591 31.43 -5.84 0.18
CA SER A 591 30.89 -4.56 -0.32
C SER A 591 30.91 -4.49 -1.86
N GLU A 592 31.96 -5.00 -2.51
CA GLU A 592 32.01 -5.15 -3.98
C GLU A 592 30.92 -6.10 -4.49
N THR A 593 30.65 -7.19 -3.75
CA THR A 593 29.55 -8.12 -4.05
C THR A 593 28.17 -7.45 -3.91
N ILE A 594 27.92 -6.74 -2.79
CA ILE A 594 26.65 -6.04 -2.55
C ILE A 594 26.43 -4.93 -3.58
N HIS A 595 27.46 -4.14 -3.92
CA HIS A 595 27.36 -3.09 -4.93
C HIS A 595 27.01 -3.66 -6.32
N THR A 596 27.61 -4.79 -6.70
CA THR A 596 27.30 -5.48 -7.97
C THR A 596 25.87 -5.99 -7.98
N ALA A 597 25.46 -6.75 -6.95
CA ALA A 597 24.11 -7.30 -6.85
C ALA A 597 23.03 -6.20 -6.78
N ALA A 598 23.30 -5.09 -6.09
CA ALA A 598 22.40 -3.94 -6.06
C ALA A 598 22.25 -3.29 -7.45
N GLY A 599 23.32 -3.21 -8.24
CA GLY A 599 23.27 -2.77 -9.64
C GLY A 599 22.46 -3.70 -10.54
N GLU A 600 22.58 -5.02 -10.35
CA GLU A 600 21.77 -6.02 -11.05
C GLU A 600 20.28 -5.92 -10.69
N ILE A 601 19.95 -5.75 -9.41
CA ILE A 601 18.57 -5.54 -8.94
C ILE A 601 17.98 -4.24 -9.51
N ALA A 602 18.72 -3.13 -9.48
CA ALA A 602 18.27 -1.86 -10.05
C ALA A 602 18.00 -1.96 -11.57
N SER A 603 18.85 -2.70 -12.30
CA SER A 603 18.63 -2.99 -13.73
C SER A 603 17.43 -3.92 -13.96
N GLY A 604 17.21 -4.91 -13.09
CA GLY A 604 16.06 -5.82 -13.15
C GLY A 604 14.74 -5.11 -12.88
N ASN A 605 14.71 -4.19 -11.91
CA ASN A 605 13.54 -3.37 -11.61
C ASN A 605 13.22 -2.38 -12.74
N THR A 606 14.23 -1.90 -13.47
CA THR A 606 14.01 -1.10 -14.69
C THR A 606 13.31 -1.90 -15.80
N ASP A 607 13.70 -3.18 -16.02
CA ASP A 607 13.01 -4.08 -16.97
C ASP A 607 11.58 -4.39 -16.50
N LEU A 608 11.42 -4.62 -15.19
CA LEU A 608 10.11 -4.89 -14.60
C LEU A 608 9.17 -3.68 -14.71
N SER A 609 9.64 -2.45 -14.46
CA SER A 609 8.88 -1.20 -14.68
C SER A 609 8.34 -1.13 -16.11
N SER A 610 9.21 -1.28 -17.11
CA SER A 610 8.82 -1.21 -18.52
C SER A 610 7.80 -2.28 -18.91
N ARG A 611 7.80 -3.44 -18.23
CA ARG A 611 6.85 -4.52 -18.45
C ARG A 611 5.55 -4.34 -17.68
N THR A 612 5.58 -3.71 -16.51
CA THR A 612 4.39 -3.28 -15.77
C THR A 612 3.66 -2.16 -16.51
N GLU A 613 4.39 -1.23 -17.13
CA GLU A 613 3.85 -0.20 -18.03
C GLU A 613 3.21 -0.83 -19.30
N GLU A 614 3.88 -1.80 -19.94
CA GLU A 614 3.34 -2.53 -21.10
C GLU A 614 2.10 -3.38 -20.73
N GLN A 615 2.08 -3.95 -19.52
CA GLN A 615 0.93 -4.67 -18.97
C GLN A 615 -0.24 -3.74 -18.66
N ALA A 616 -0.01 -2.56 -18.07
CA ALA A 616 -1.05 -1.57 -17.80
C ALA A 616 -1.71 -1.09 -19.11
N ALA A 617 -0.93 -0.76 -20.13
CA ALA A 617 -1.45 -0.40 -21.45
C ALA A 617 -2.24 -1.54 -22.11
N SER A 618 -1.82 -2.80 -21.91
CA SER A 618 -2.54 -3.98 -22.39
C SER A 618 -3.87 -4.20 -21.66
N LEU A 619 -3.93 -3.88 -20.35
CA LEU A 619 -5.16 -3.92 -19.56
C LEU A 619 -6.11 -2.78 -19.95
N GLU A 620 -5.61 -1.58 -20.26
CA GLU A 620 -6.41 -0.46 -20.78
C GLU A 620 -7.06 -0.78 -22.13
N GLU A 621 -6.31 -1.35 -23.09
CA GLU A 621 -6.86 -1.83 -24.37
C GLU A 621 -7.87 -2.98 -24.16
N THR A 622 -7.62 -3.86 -23.19
CA THR A 622 -8.55 -4.94 -22.83
C THR A 622 -9.84 -4.41 -22.22
N ALA A 623 -9.77 -3.45 -21.29
CA ALA A 623 -10.93 -2.83 -20.65
C ALA A 623 -11.81 -2.09 -21.68
N SER A 624 -11.19 -1.29 -22.56
CA SER A 624 -11.87 -0.61 -23.68
C SER A 624 -12.56 -1.61 -24.63
N SER A 625 -11.87 -2.71 -24.97
CA SER A 625 -12.46 -3.81 -25.75
C SER A 625 -13.64 -4.47 -25.04
N MET A 626 -13.58 -4.62 -23.71
CA MET A 626 -14.65 -5.18 -22.89
C MET A 626 -15.87 -4.26 -22.80
N GLU A 627 -15.69 -2.94 -22.78
CA GLU A 627 -16.80 -1.97 -22.89
C GLU A 627 -17.51 -2.08 -24.26
N GLU A 628 -16.75 -2.13 -25.37
CA GLU A 628 -17.33 -2.31 -26.72
C GLU A 628 -18.06 -3.66 -26.85
N LEU A 629 -17.51 -4.74 -26.29
CA LEU A 629 -18.16 -6.05 -26.24
C LEU A 629 -19.44 -6.02 -25.38
N THR A 630 -19.41 -5.41 -24.20
CA THR A 630 -20.59 -5.24 -23.32
C THR A 630 -21.71 -4.49 -24.06
N SER A 631 -21.36 -3.38 -24.70
CA SER A 631 -22.28 -2.57 -25.51
C SER A 631 -22.89 -3.39 -26.66
N THR A 632 -22.05 -4.13 -27.39
CA THR A 632 -22.47 -4.98 -28.52
C THR A 632 -23.39 -6.13 -28.08
N VAL A 633 -23.08 -6.79 -26.96
CA VAL A 633 -23.90 -7.89 -26.41
C VAL A 633 -25.24 -7.37 -25.88
N LYS A 634 -25.25 -6.23 -25.17
CA LYS A 634 -26.47 -5.54 -24.73
C LYS A 634 -27.34 -5.10 -25.91
N GLN A 635 -26.73 -4.60 -26.98
CA GLN A 635 -27.42 -4.27 -28.23
C GLN A 635 -27.97 -5.52 -28.93
N ASN A 636 -27.24 -6.65 -28.94
CA ASN A 636 -27.73 -7.91 -29.50
C ASN A 636 -28.95 -8.46 -28.74
N ALA A 637 -28.94 -8.40 -27.40
CA ALA A 637 -30.11 -8.75 -26.59
C ALA A 637 -31.34 -7.87 -26.91
N GLN A 638 -31.13 -6.55 -27.09
CA GLN A 638 -32.19 -5.63 -27.51
C GLN A 638 -32.69 -5.92 -28.93
N ASN A 639 -31.79 -6.14 -29.88
CA ASN A 639 -32.10 -6.51 -31.26
C ASN A 639 -32.92 -7.80 -31.33
N ALA A 640 -32.56 -8.83 -30.56
CA ALA A 640 -33.30 -10.10 -30.48
C ALA A 640 -34.71 -9.90 -29.91
N ARG A 641 -34.85 -9.11 -28.83
CA ARG A 641 -36.17 -8.74 -28.26
C ARG A 641 -37.04 -7.95 -29.25
N GLN A 642 -36.45 -7.07 -30.05
CA GLN A 642 -37.16 -6.31 -31.10
C GLN A 642 -37.55 -7.21 -32.29
N ALA A 643 -36.65 -8.08 -32.73
CA ALA A 643 -36.91 -9.05 -33.79
C ALA A 643 -38.00 -10.06 -33.39
N ASN A 644 -38.06 -10.47 -32.12
CA ASN A 644 -39.13 -11.30 -31.60
C ASN A 644 -40.50 -10.59 -31.70
N LYS A 645 -40.61 -9.33 -31.25
CA LYS A 645 -41.87 -8.54 -31.41
C LYS A 645 -42.29 -8.38 -32.88
N LEU A 646 -41.33 -8.24 -33.79
CA LEU A 646 -41.60 -8.17 -35.24
C LEU A 646 -42.07 -9.53 -35.79
N ALA A 647 -41.50 -10.65 -35.31
CA ALA A 647 -41.95 -11.99 -35.65
C ALA A 647 -43.35 -12.27 -35.10
N GLU A 648 -43.65 -11.92 -33.84
CA GLU A 648 -44.98 -12.05 -33.25
C GLU A 648 -46.06 -11.31 -34.06
N GLY A 649 -45.81 -10.04 -34.40
CA GLY A 649 -46.72 -9.26 -35.25
C GLY A 649 -46.86 -9.81 -36.68
N ALA A 650 -45.78 -10.35 -37.27
CA ALA A 650 -45.85 -11.02 -38.57
C ALA A 650 -46.65 -12.34 -38.50
N SER A 651 -46.56 -13.07 -37.39
CA SER A 651 -47.33 -14.29 -37.12
C SER A 651 -48.82 -13.99 -36.97
N GLU A 652 -49.16 -12.89 -36.29
CA GLU A 652 -50.54 -12.41 -36.13
C GLU A 652 -51.16 -11.99 -37.48
N VAL A 653 -50.39 -11.30 -38.34
CA VAL A 653 -50.79 -10.97 -39.71
C VAL A 653 -50.96 -12.22 -40.59
N ALA A 654 -50.05 -13.19 -40.50
CA ALA A 654 -50.13 -14.44 -41.25
C ALA A 654 -51.33 -15.31 -40.79
N SER A 655 -51.61 -15.37 -39.49
CA SER A 655 -52.80 -16.03 -38.93
C SER A 655 -54.09 -15.41 -39.46
N ARG A 656 -54.21 -14.07 -39.41
CA ARG A 656 -55.36 -13.36 -40.01
C ARG A 656 -55.45 -13.58 -41.52
N GLY A 657 -54.33 -13.75 -42.20
CA GLY A 657 -54.27 -14.17 -43.60
C GLY A 657 -54.90 -15.56 -43.80
N GLY A 658 -54.53 -16.53 -42.96
CA GLY A 658 -55.15 -17.86 -42.91
C GLY A 658 -56.65 -17.81 -42.69
N ASP A 659 -57.13 -17.02 -41.71
CA ASP A 659 -58.57 -16.85 -41.44
C ASP A 659 -59.33 -16.27 -42.66
N VAL A 660 -58.74 -15.28 -43.34
CA VAL A 660 -59.30 -14.70 -44.56
C VAL A 660 -59.41 -15.75 -45.66
N VAL A 661 -58.34 -16.53 -45.88
CA VAL A 661 -58.29 -17.61 -46.88
C VAL A 661 -59.29 -18.71 -46.56
N GLY A 662 -59.41 -19.13 -45.29
CA GLY A 662 -60.38 -20.13 -44.84
C GLY A 662 -61.83 -19.72 -45.16
N ARG A 663 -62.20 -18.47 -44.92
CA ARG A 663 -63.54 -17.95 -45.32
C ARG A 663 -63.75 -17.98 -46.84
N VAL A 664 -62.71 -17.71 -47.64
CA VAL A 664 -62.81 -17.82 -49.11
C VAL A 664 -63.03 -19.28 -49.54
N VAL A 665 -62.40 -20.27 -48.90
CA VAL A 665 -62.71 -21.70 -49.12
C VAL A 665 -64.19 -22.00 -48.83
N THR A 666 -64.72 -21.53 -47.70
CA THR A 666 -66.15 -21.70 -47.35
C THR A 666 -67.06 -21.10 -48.43
N THR A 667 -66.84 -19.84 -48.82
CA THR A 667 -67.65 -19.17 -49.85
C THR A 667 -67.52 -19.84 -51.24
N MET A 668 -66.35 -20.34 -51.62
CA MET A 668 -66.19 -21.10 -52.87
C MET A 668 -66.91 -22.46 -52.82
N GLY A 669 -66.96 -23.11 -51.65
CA GLY A 669 -67.79 -24.29 -51.42
C GLY A 669 -69.28 -24.02 -51.61
N GLU A 670 -69.81 -22.95 -51.00
CA GLU A 670 -71.19 -22.50 -51.15
C GLU A 670 -71.55 -22.17 -52.61
N ILE A 671 -70.63 -21.49 -53.33
CA ILE A 671 -70.78 -21.18 -54.76
C ILE A 671 -70.81 -22.46 -55.60
N ASN A 672 -69.95 -23.45 -55.32
CA ASN A 672 -69.92 -24.74 -56.02
C ASN A 672 -71.24 -25.52 -55.80
N GLU A 673 -71.74 -25.58 -54.56
CA GLU A 673 -73.02 -26.22 -54.24
C GLU A 673 -74.20 -25.51 -54.93
N SER A 674 -74.22 -24.18 -54.93
CA SER A 674 -75.23 -23.36 -55.62
C SER A 674 -75.20 -23.59 -57.13
N ALA A 675 -74.01 -23.62 -57.75
CA ALA A 675 -73.84 -23.91 -59.17
C ALA A 675 -74.30 -25.33 -59.53
N ARG A 676 -74.04 -26.34 -58.70
CA ARG A 676 -74.56 -27.71 -58.88
C ARG A 676 -76.10 -27.73 -58.85
N LYS A 677 -76.73 -27.05 -57.88
CA LYS A 677 -78.20 -26.89 -57.83
C LYS A 677 -78.77 -26.23 -59.09
N ILE A 678 -78.05 -25.28 -59.70
CA ILE A 678 -78.45 -24.67 -60.98
C ILE A 678 -78.37 -25.71 -62.13
N VAL A 679 -77.34 -26.57 -62.19
CA VAL A 679 -77.26 -27.66 -63.19
C VAL A 679 -78.47 -28.60 -63.08
N ASP A 680 -78.90 -28.93 -61.86
CA ASP A 680 -80.07 -29.79 -61.61
C ASP A 680 -81.37 -29.12 -62.07
N ILE A 681 -81.59 -27.86 -61.71
CA ILE A 681 -82.75 -27.06 -62.14
C ILE A 681 -82.80 -26.95 -63.67
N ILE A 682 -81.66 -26.71 -64.32
CA ILE A 682 -81.57 -26.66 -65.79
C ILE A 682 -81.84 -28.04 -66.41
N GLY A 683 -81.46 -29.14 -65.76
CA GLY A 683 -81.86 -30.50 -66.14
C GLY A 683 -83.37 -30.71 -66.09
N VAL A 684 -84.05 -30.18 -65.07
CA VAL A 684 -85.53 -30.20 -64.98
C VAL A 684 -86.16 -29.35 -66.09
N ILE A 685 -85.59 -28.18 -66.42
CA ILE A 685 -86.09 -27.30 -67.49
C ILE A 685 -85.95 -27.96 -68.87
N ASP A 686 -84.82 -28.63 -69.16
CA ASP A 686 -84.64 -29.42 -70.38
C ASP A 686 -85.65 -30.60 -70.45
N GLY A 687 -85.91 -31.26 -69.32
CA GLY A 687 -86.96 -32.27 -69.19
C GLY A 687 -88.38 -31.73 -69.49
N ILE A 688 -88.73 -30.55 -68.96
CA ILE A 688 -90.01 -29.86 -69.23
C ILE A 688 -90.11 -29.45 -70.71
N ALA A 689 -89.02 -28.95 -71.30
CA ALA A 689 -88.95 -28.60 -72.71
C ALA A 689 -89.15 -29.83 -73.60
N PHE A 690 -88.51 -30.96 -73.28
CA PHE A 690 -88.72 -32.24 -73.96
C PHE A 690 -90.20 -32.70 -73.86
N GLN A 691 -90.78 -32.71 -72.65
CA GLN A 691 -92.19 -33.06 -72.44
C GLN A 691 -93.14 -32.15 -73.23
N THR A 692 -92.86 -30.84 -73.28
CA THR A 692 -93.66 -29.86 -74.02
C THR A 692 -93.56 -30.07 -75.53
N ASN A 693 -92.38 -30.41 -76.07
CA ASN A 693 -92.22 -30.79 -77.47
C ASN A 693 -92.99 -32.08 -77.84
N ILE A 694 -93.09 -33.06 -76.92
CA ILE A 694 -93.92 -34.27 -77.12
C ILE A 694 -95.42 -33.94 -77.03
N LEU A 695 -95.85 -33.13 -76.06
CA LEU A 695 -97.24 -32.65 -75.94
C LEU A 695 -97.68 -31.87 -77.18
N ALA A 696 -96.82 -30.97 -77.68
CA ALA A 696 -97.06 -30.18 -78.88
C ALA A 696 -97.08 -31.05 -80.16
N LEU A 697 -96.25 -32.09 -80.25
CA LEU A 697 -96.33 -33.08 -81.32
C LEU A 697 -97.68 -33.82 -81.29
N ASN A 698 -98.12 -34.29 -80.13
CA ASN A 698 -99.41 -34.97 -79.97
C ASN A 698 -100.60 -34.05 -80.31
N ALA A 699 -100.54 -32.78 -79.88
CA ALA A 699 -101.54 -31.77 -80.20
C ALA A 699 -101.57 -31.46 -81.72
N ALA A 700 -100.43 -31.40 -82.39
CA ALA A 700 -100.37 -31.23 -83.84
C ALA A 700 -100.96 -32.43 -84.61
N VAL A 701 -100.75 -33.65 -84.12
CA VAL A 701 -101.35 -34.87 -84.69
C VAL A 701 -102.88 -34.86 -84.53
N GLU A 702 -103.40 -34.56 -83.35
CA GLU A 702 -104.86 -34.54 -83.13
C GLU A 702 -105.53 -33.33 -83.84
N ALA A 703 -104.82 -32.20 -83.96
CA ALA A 703 -105.27 -31.08 -84.78
C ALA A 703 -105.34 -31.43 -86.28
N ALA A 704 -104.37 -32.20 -86.81
CA ALA A 704 -104.44 -32.72 -88.18
C ALA A 704 -105.60 -33.73 -88.35
N ARG A 705 -105.89 -34.52 -87.32
CA ARG A 705 -107.02 -35.47 -87.28
C ARG A 705 -108.39 -34.79 -87.28
N ALA A 706 -108.48 -33.57 -86.73
CA ALA A 706 -109.69 -32.73 -86.74
C ALA A 706 -109.94 -31.97 -88.07
N GLY A 707 -109.04 -32.11 -89.06
CA GLY A 707 -109.19 -31.49 -90.38
C GLY A 707 -109.23 -29.96 -90.34
N GLU A 708 -110.08 -29.34 -91.17
CA GLU A 708 -110.22 -27.88 -91.27
C GLU A 708 -110.57 -27.19 -89.94
N GLN A 709 -111.27 -27.87 -89.03
CA GLN A 709 -111.59 -27.32 -87.70
C GLN A 709 -110.36 -27.28 -86.76
N GLY A 710 -109.37 -28.15 -86.97
CA GLY A 710 -108.13 -28.19 -86.20
C GLY A 710 -107.07 -27.18 -86.66
N ARG A 711 -107.31 -26.46 -87.77
CA ARG A 711 -106.28 -25.67 -88.48
C ARG A 711 -105.63 -24.58 -87.62
N GLY A 712 -106.38 -23.93 -86.72
CA GLY A 712 -105.84 -22.99 -85.74
C GLY A 712 -105.00 -23.66 -84.64
N PHE A 713 -105.47 -24.80 -84.12
CA PHE A 713 -104.74 -25.59 -83.12
C PHE A 713 -103.42 -26.14 -83.67
N ALA A 714 -103.37 -26.52 -84.95
CA ALA A 714 -102.14 -26.99 -85.59
C ALA A 714 -101.04 -25.92 -85.64
N VAL A 715 -101.41 -24.65 -85.87
CA VAL A 715 -100.45 -23.52 -85.83
C VAL A 715 -99.95 -23.27 -84.40
N VAL A 716 -100.85 -23.24 -83.42
CA VAL A 716 -100.47 -23.08 -82.00
C VAL A 716 -99.57 -24.24 -81.53
N ALA A 717 -99.89 -25.48 -81.91
CA ALA A 717 -99.05 -26.63 -81.61
C ALA A 717 -97.67 -26.55 -82.28
N GLY A 718 -97.59 -26.04 -83.51
CA GLY A 718 -96.32 -25.76 -84.19
C GLY A 718 -95.46 -24.73 -83.44
N GLU A 719 -96.07 -23.63 -82.99
CA GLU A 719 -95.37 -22.56 -82.26
C GLU A 719 -94.93 -23.00 -80.86
N VAL A 720 -95.79 -23.70 -80.11
CA VAL A 720 -95.42 -24.29 -78.80
C VAL A 720 -94.29 -25.32 -78.97
N ARG A 721 -94.26 -26.08 -80.06
CA ARG A 721 -93.15 -27.00 -80.37
C ARG A 721 -91.85 -26.25 -80.68
N ASN A 722 -91.91 -25.18 -81.47
CA ASN A 722 -90.75 -24.34 -81.76
C ASN A 722 -90.18 -23.72 -80.47
N LEU A 723 -91.05 -23.15 -79.64
CA LEU A 723 -90.70 -22.62 -78.32
C LEU A 723 -90.04 -23.69 -77.44
N ALA A 724 -90.61 -24.90 -77.37
CA ALA A 724 -90.03 -26.02 -76.62
C ALA A 724 -88.63 -26.42 -77.14
N GLN A 725 -88.42 -26.49 -78.45
CA GLN A 725 -87.11 -26.76 -79.03
C GLN A 725 -86.09 -25.64 -78.72
N ARG A 726 -86.52 -24.38 -78.73
CA ARG A 726 -85.68 -23.22 -78.33
C ARG A 726 -85.35 -23.25 -76.84
N SER A 727 -86.29 -23.62 -75.97
CA SER A 727 -86.06 -23.79 -74.54
C SER A 727 -85.07 -24.91 -74.23
N ALA A 728 -85.16 -26.06 -74.91
CA ALA A 728 -84.20 -27.15 -74.76
C ALA A 728 -82.78 -26.75 -75.23
N ALA A 729 -82.68 -26.03 -76.36
CA ALA A 729 -81.41 -25.50 -76.84
C ALA A 729 -80.76 -24.53 -75.84
N ALA A 730 -81.54 -23.56 -75.33
CA ALA A 730 -81.07 -22.61 -74.33
C ALA A 730 -80.71 -23.29 -72.99
N ALA A 731 -81.50 -24.27 -72.53
CA ALA A 731 -81.19 -25.04 -71.33
C ALA A 731 -79.87 -25.80 -71.48
N LYS A 732 -79.61 -26.41 -72.64
CA LYS A 732 -78.35 -27.11 -72.93
C LYS A 732 -77.15 -26.17 -72.99
N GLU A 733 -77.32 -24.96 -73.53
CA GLU A 733 -76.28 -23.93 -73.59
C GLU A 733 -75.95 -23.37 -72.19
N ILE A 734 -76.97 -23.05 -71.39
CA ILE A 734 -76.80 -22.65 -69.98
C ILE A 734 -76.13 -23.77 -69.19
N LYS A 735 -76.52 -25.04 -69.39
CA LYS A 735 -75.89 -26.19 -68.73
C LYS A 735 -74.39 -26.26 -69.01
N GLY A 736 -73.96 -26.02 -70.25
CA GLY A 736 -72.54 -25.94 -70.60
C GLY A 736 -71.81 -24.79 -69.89
N LEU A 737 -72.39 -23.59 -69.88
CA LEU A 737 -71.82 -22.43 -69.20
C LEU A 737 -71.69 -22.64 -67.68
N ILE A 738 -72.70 -23.23 -67.05
CA ILE A 738 -72.67 -23.51 -65.60
C ILE A 738 -71.70 -24.66 -65.28
N SER A 739 -71.61 -25.72 -66.10
CA SER A 739 -70.61 -26.79 -65.91
C SER A 739 -69.18 -26.26 -66.02
N ASN A 740 -68.88 -25.39 -67.00
CA ASN A 740 -67.58 -24.71 -67.09
C ASN A 740 -67.32 -23.80 -65.87
N SER A 741 -68.38 -23.19 -65.31
CA SER A 741 -68.27 -22.36 -64.11
C SER A 741 -67.99 -23.19 -62.85
N VAL A 742 -68.62 -24.37 -62.71
CA VAL A 742 -68.32 -25.34 -61.64
C VAL A 742 -66.85 -25.75 -61.69
N GLU A 743 -66.35 -26.14 -62.86
CA GLU A 743 -64.94 -26.53 -63.04
C GLU A 743 -63.98 -25.41 -62.60
N LYS A 744 -64.28 -24.14 -62.95
CA LYS A 744 -63.43 -23.00 -62.57
C LYS A 744 -63.51 -22.64 -61.09
N VAL A 745 -64.65 -22.86 -60.43
CA VAL A 745 -64.78 -22.73 -58.97
C VAL A 745 -64.04 -23.87 -58.25
N GLU A 746 -64.04 -25.09 -58.79
CA GLU A 746 -63.33 -26.24 -58.24
C GLU A 746 -61.80 -26.12 -58.38
N ASP A 747 -61.31 -25.63 -59.53
CA ASP A 747 -59.92 -25.17 -59.71
C ASP A 747 -59.55 -24.06 -58.71
N GLY A 748 -60.40 -23.05 -58.56
CA GLY A 748 -60.19 -21.93 -57.64
C GLY A 748 -60.11 -22.39 -56.19
N ASN A 749 -61.01 -23.27 -55.76
CA ASN A 749 -61.04 -23.82 -54.41
C ASN A 749 -59.73 -24.55 -54.06
N ARG A 750 -59.19 -25.35 -54.99
CA ARG A 750 -57.90 -26.05 -54.85
C ARG A 750 -56.70 -25.10 -54.72
N LEU A 751 -56.71 -23.97 -55.46
CA LEU A 751 -55.68 -22.94 -55.33
C LEU A 751 -55.75 -22.21 -53.97
N VAL A 752 -56.96 -21.89 -53.51
CA VAL A 752 -57.18 -21.23 -52.20
C VAL A 752 -56.83 -22.17 -51.05
N GLU A 753 -57.17 -23.46 -51.12
CA GLU A 753 -56.76 -24.47 -50.13
C GLU A 753 -55.23 -24.59 -50.04
N THR A 754 -54.54 -24.55 -51.19
CA THR A 754 -53.07 -24.58 -51.24
C THR A 754 -52.48 -23.33 -50.59
N ALA A 755 -53.02 -22.14 -50.89
CA ALA A 755 -52.60 -20.88 -50.26
C ALA A 755 -52.83 -20.88 -48.74
N GLY A 756 -53.88 -21.55 -48.25
CA GLY A 756 -54.14 -21.72 -46.82
C GLY A 756 -53.03 -22.51 -46.12
N LYS A 757 -52.64 -23.65 -46.68
CA LYS A 757 -51.53 -24.47 -46.16
C LYS A 757 -50.20 -23.71 -46.17
N THR A 758 -49.92 -22.92 -47.21
CA THR A 758 -48.72 -22.07 -47.24
C THR A 758 -48.73 -21.00 -46.14
N MET A 759 -49.90 -20.45 -45.76
CA MET A 759 -49.98 -19.53 -44.59
C MET A 759 -49.72 -20.26 -43.27
N GLU A 760 -50.17 -21.51 -43.14
CA GLU A 760 -49.92 -22.37 -41.96
C GLU A 760 -48.42 -22.73 -41.82
N GLU A 761 -47.75 -23.01 -42.94
CA GLU A 761 -46.29 -23.18 -43.04
C GLU A 761 -45.53 -21.89 -42.69
N VAL A 762 -46.03 -20.72 -43.12
CA VAL A 762 -45.45 -19.41 -42.78
C VAL A 762 -45.58 -19.10 -41.29
N VAL A 763 -46.76 -19.29 -40.67
CA VAL A 763 -46.94 -19.13 -39.22
C VAL A 763 -46.00 -20.06 -38.44
N THR A 764 -45.86 -21.31 -38.88
CA THR A 764 -44.94 -22.29 -38.27
C THR A 764 -43.47 -21.87 -38.40
N SER A 765 -43.10 -21.28 -39.55
CA SER A 765 -41.74 -20.79 -39.79
C SER A 765 -41.42 -19.53 -38.98
N ILE A 766 -42.40 -18.64 -38.80
CA ILE A 766 -42.24 -17.42 -37.99
C ILE A 766 -42.12 -17.78 -36.49
N LYS A 767 -42.85 -18.79 -36.00
CA LYS A 767 -42.66 -19.29 -34.62
C LYS A 767 -41.22 -19.75 -34.36
N ARG A 768 -40.61 -20.49 -35.28
CA ARG A 768 -39.18 -20.85 -35.19
C ARG A 768 -38.24 -19.65 -35.14
N VAL A 769 -38.57 -18.53 -35.78
CA VAL A 769 -37.79 -17.29 -35.65
C VAL A 769 -37.96 -16.69 -34.25
N THR A 770 -39.19 -16.65 -33.71
CA THR A 770 -39.44 -16.28 -32.30
C THR A 770 -38.63 -17.14 -31.32
N ASP A 771 -38.61 -18.46 -31.51
CA ASP A 771 -37.86 -19.40 -30.66
C ASP A 771 -36.35 -19.07 -30.67
N ILE A 772 -35.75 -18.91 -31.85
CA ILE A 772 -34.32 -18.55 -32.01
C ILE A 772 -34.03 -17.16 -31.44
N MET A 773 -34.94 -16.18 -31.54
CA MET A 773 -34.75 -14.86 -30.92
C MET A 773 -34.79 -14.93 -29.39
N ASN A 774 -35.57 -15.85 -28.80
CA ASN A 774 -35.53 -16.10 -27.35
C ASN A 774 -34.21 -16.75 -26.93
N GLU A 775 -33.72 -17.76 -27.65
CA GLU A 775 -32.41 -18.38 -27.42
C GLU A 775 -31.28 -17.35 -27.49
N ILE A 776 -31.26 -16.49 -28.52
CA ILE A 776 -30.27 -15.41 -28.64
C ILE A 776 -30.40 -14.39 -27.50
N SER A 777 -31.62 -14.00 -27.09
CA SER A 777 -31.79 -13.06 -25.97
C SER A 777 -31.38 -13.67 -24.62
N ALA A 778 -31.45 -14.99 -24.44
CA ALA A 778 -30.97 -15.68 -23.25
C ALA A 778 -29.45 -15.78 -23.25
N ALA A 779 -28.85 -16.29 -24.33
CA ALA A 779 -27.40 -16.41 -24.49
C ALA A 779 -26.69 -15.04 -24.45
N SER A 780 -27.32 -13.97 -24.96
CA SER A 780 -26.76 -12.60 -24.84
C SER A 780 -26.81 -12.08 -23.39
N LEU A 781 -27.77 -12.53 -22.58
CA LEU A 781 -27.83 -12.15 -21.16
C LEU A 781 -26.73 -12.89 -20.37
N GLU A 782 -26.59 -14.20 -20.60
CA GLU A 782 -25.52 -15.03 -20.04
C GLU A 782 -24.12 -14.50 -20.43
N GLN A 783 -23.93 -14.10 -21.70
CA GLN A 783 -22.71 -13.42 -22.15
C GLN A 783 -22.45 -12.10 -21.42
N SER A 784 -23.50 -11.30 -21.16
CA SER A 784 -23.34 -10.04 -20.40
C SER A 784 -22.80 -10.31 -19.00
N ASN A 785 -23.34 -11.31 -18.29
CA ASN A 785 -22.92 -11.68 -16.94
C ASN A 785 -21.49 -12.26 -16.94
N GLY A 786 -21.12 -13.05 -17.95
CA GLY A 786 -19.76 -13.57 -18.12
C GLY A 786 -18.74 -12.46 -18.42
N ILE A 787 -19.13 -11.45 -19.20
CA ILE A 787 -18.32 -10.26 -19.50
C ILE A 787 -18.12 -9.40 -18.23
N GLU A 788 -19.14 -9.28 -17.37
CA GLU A 788 -19.05 -8.60 -16.08
C GLU A 788 -18.06 -9.31 -15.11
N GLN A 789 -18.07 -10.64 -15.08
CA GLN A 789 -17.09 -11.43 -14.30
C GLN A 789 -15.66 -11.23 -14.81
N VAL A 790 -15.44 -11.22 -16.14
CA VAL A 790 -14.12 -10.95 -16.72
C VAL A 790 -13.69 -9.49 -16.51
N SER A 791 -14.62 -8.53 -16.56
CA SER A 791 -14.36 -7.13 -16.21
C SER A 791 -13.89 -6.99 -14.76
N THR A 792 -14.53 -7.69 -13.83
CA THR A 792 -14.09 -7.75 -12.42
C THR A 792 -12.68 -8.32 -12.29
N ALA A 793 -12.34 -9.37 -13.05
CA ALA A 793 -10.98 -9.93 -13.08
C ALA A 793 -9.95 -8.97 -13.69
N VAL A 794 -10.32 -8.18 -14.71
CA VAL A 794 -9.46 -7.13 -15.29
C VAL A 794 -9.19 -6.00 -14.28
N ILE A 795 -10.19 -5.58 -13.50
CA ILE A 795 -10.02 -4.60 -12.40
C ILE A 795 -9.04 -5.15 -11.34
N GLN A 796 -9.16 -6.42 -10.95
CA GLN A 796 -8.22 -7.05 -10.02
C GLN A 796 -6.79 -7.19 -10.61
N MET A 797 -6.68 -7.45 -11.92
CA MET A 797 -5.39 -7.42 -12.62
C MET A 797 -4.78 -6.01 -12.64
N ASP A 798 -5.58 -4.96 -12.83
CA ASP A 798 -5.09 -3.58 -12.75
C ASP A 798 -4.62 -3.23 -11.33
N GLU A 799 -5.37 -3.58 -10.28
CA GLU A 799 -4.92 -3.37 -8.89
C GLU A 799 -3.56 -4.04 -8.63
N THR A 800 -3.39 -5.30 -9.03
CA THR A 800 -2.09 -5.98 -8.89
C THR A 800 -1.00 -5.38 -9.79
N THR A 801 -1.35 -4.77 -10.92
CA THR A 801 -0.40 -4.05 -11.80
C THR A 801 0.06 -2.74 -11.16
N GLN A 802 -0.84 -1.98 -10.54
CA GLN A 802 -0.52 -0.79 -9.75
C GLN A 802 0.32 -1.14 -8.51
N GLN A 803 -0.02 -2.21 -7.79
CA GLN A 803 0.79 -2.71 -6.66
C GLN A 803 2.19 -3.13 -7.13
N ASN A 804 2.32 -3.80 -8.27
CA ASN A 804 3.62 -4.15 -8.86
C ASN A 804 4.45 -2.90 -9.22
N ALA A 805 3.83 -1.83 -9.72
CA ALA A 805 4.53 -0.57 -10.00
C ALA A 805 5.09 0.06 -8.71
N ALA A 806 4.30 0.10 -7.63
CA ALA A 806 4.75 0.61 -6.33
C ALA A 806 5.89 -0.25 -5.73
N LEU A 807 5.80 -1.58 -5.85
CA LEU A 807 6.86 -2.50 -5.42
C LEU A 807 8.15 -2.34 -6.24
N VAL A 808 8.04 -2.02 -7.53
CA VAL A 808 9.19 -1.71 -8.40
C VAL A 808 9.89 -0.42 -7.95
N GLU A 809 9.14 0.65 -7.64
CA GLU A 809 9.72 1.88 -7.09
C GLU A 809 10.41 1.64 -5.73
N GLU A 810 9.76 0.95 -4.79
CA GLU A 810 10.33 0.64 -3.48
C GLU A 810 11.59 -0.23 -3.58
N ALA A 811 11.57 -1.25 -4.44
CA ALA A 811 12.72 -2.12 -4.67
C ALA A 811 13.86 -1.39 -5.40
N ALA A 812 13.57 -0.47 -6.33
CA ALA A 812 14.58 0.35 -7.00
C ALA A 812 15.25 1.33 -6.02
N ALA A 813 14.47 2.03 -5.20
CA ALA A 813 15.00 2.91 -4.15
C ALA A 813 15.84 2.12 -3.12
N SER A 814 15.40 0.91 -2.76
CA SER A 814 16.14 0.00 -1.88
C SER A 814 17.48 -0.46 -2.49
N ALA A 815 17.49 -0.76 -3.79
CA ALA A 815 18.72 -1.13 -4.52
C ALA A 815 19.70 0.04 -4.63
N GLU A 816 19.22 1.26 -4.93
CA GLU A 816 20.07 2.45 -4.95
C GLU A 816 20.65 2.76 -3.56
N ALA A 817 19.85 2.65 -2.50
CA ALA A 817 20.31 2.80 -1.12
C ALA A 817 21.38 1.77 -0.73
N LEU A 818 21.19 0.49 -1.08
CA LEU A 818 22.18 -0.57 -0.84
C LEU A 818 23.48 -0.32 -1.63
N SER A 819 23.38 0.14 -2.87
CA SER A 819 24.53 0.50 -3.71
C SER A 819 25.32 1.67 -3.11
N GLY A 820 24.64 2.70 -2.62
CA GLY A 820 25.25 3.84 -1.92
C GLY A 820 25.90 3.45 -0.58
N GLN A 821 25.25 2.57 0.18
CA GLN A 821 25.77 2.03 1.45
C GLN A 821 27.07 1.24 1.21
N ALA A 822 27.09 0.39 0.18
CA ALA A 822 28.27 -0.39 -0.21
C ALA A 822 29.41 0.50 -0.76
N ALA A 823 29.09 1.51 -1.58
CA ALA A 823 30.07 2.49 -2.06
C ALA A 823 30.71 3.28 -0.91
N THR A 824 29.90 3.66 0.11
CA THR A 824 30.38 4.33 1.33
C THR A 824 31.30 3.42 2.14
N MET A 825 30.96 2.13 2.30
CA MET A 825 31.82 1.15 2.97
C MET A 825 33.16 0.97 2.24
N LEU A 826 33.14 0.92 0.90
CA LEU A 826 34.36 0.85 0.08
C LEU A 826 35.23 2.11 0.22
N GLU A 827 34.64 3.30 0.34
CA GLU A 827 35.41 4.52 0.61
C GLU A 827 36.07 4.47 2.00
N ILE A 828 35.36 3.99 3.03
CA ILE A 828 35.89 3.83 4.39
C ILE A 828 37.06 2.83 4.40
N VAL A 829 36.90 1.65 3.77
CA VAL A 829 37.96 0.63 3.70
C VAL A 829 39.17 1.12 2.89
N ARG A 830 38.96 1.89 1.80
CA ARG A 830 40.04 2.49 0.99
C ARG A 830 40.95 3.47 1.75
N ARG A 831 40.54 3.95 2.93
CA ARG A 831 41.41 4.77 3.81
C ARG A 831 42.48 3.93 4.51
N PHE A 832 42.30 2.61 4.58
CA PHE A 832 43.30 1.68 5.11
C PHE A 832 44.19 1.15 3.99
N ARG A 833 45.51 1.14 4.24
CA ARG A 833 46.48 0.51 3.34
C ARG A 833 46.62 -0.96 3.72
N LEU A 834 46.23 -1.81 2.77
CA LEU A 834 46.43 -3.25 2.80
C LEU A 834 47.60 -3.61 1.89
N ASP A 835 48.29 -4.70 2.19
CA ASP A 835 49.41 -5.19 1.38
C ASP A 835 48.90 -5.97 0.16
N ASP A 836 48.50 -5.25 -0.89
CA ASP A 836 47.95 -5.86 -2.11
C ASP A 836 49.03 -6.49 -3.03
N VAL A 837 50.30 -6.50 -2.63
CA VAL A 837 51.43 -7.04 -3.43
C VAL A 837 51.38 -8.58 -3.56
N ALA A 838 50.85 -9.28 -2.56
CA ALA A 838 50.82 -10.74 -2.54
C ALA A 838 49.95 -11.37 -3.67
N LEU A 839 48.89 -10.69 -4.09
CA LEU A 839 47.92 -11.22 -5.06
C LEU A 839 48.46 -11.34 -6.50
N ALA A 840 49.61 -10.71 -6.80
CA ALA A 840 50.26 -10.83 -8.11
C ALA A 840 51.12 -12.10 -8.26
N ALA A 841 51.40 -12.83 -7.17
CA ALA A 841 52.23 -14.03 -7.18
C ALA A 841 51.41 -15.32 -7.36
N ASP A 842 50.48 -15.61 -6.43
CA ASP A 842 49.70 -16.86 -6.46
C ASP A 842 48.74 -16.96 -7.66
N ALA A 843 48.31 -15.82 -8.21
CA ALA A 843 47.48 -15.76 -9.41
C ALA A 843 48.21 -16.26 -10.69
N ALA A 844 49.52 -16.47 -10.65
CA ALA A 844 50.31 -16.94 -11.80
C ALA A 844 50.35 -18.48 -11.94
N GLU A 845 50.11 -19.25 -10.87
CA GLU A 845 50.24 -20.72 -10.88
C GLU A 845 48.89 -21.45 -10.88
N ALA A 846 47.79 -20.77 -10.51
CA ALA A 846 46.44 -21.33 -10.46
C ALA A 846 45.59 -21.01 -11.73
N ALA A 847 46.11 -21.29 -12.93
CA ALA A 847 45.37 -21.11 -14.18
C ALA A 847 44.46 -22.34 -14.49
N PRO A 848 43.11 -22.23 -14.45
CA PRO A 848 42.23 -23.34 -14.81
C PRO A 848 42.25 -23.58 -16.32
N ALA A 849 42.22 -24.85 -16.74
CA ALA A 849 42.12 -25.20 -18.15
C ALA A 849 40.82 -24.65 -18.77
N ALA A 850 40.91 -24.19 -20.03
CA ALA A 850 39.86 -23.41 -20.69
C ALA A 850 38.46 -24.05 -20.63
N ALA A 851 37.55 -23.41 -19.89
CA ALA A 851 36.13 -23.69 -19.95
C ALA A 851 35.59 -23.41 -21.37
N ARG A 852 34.78 -24.32 -21.90
CA ARG A 852 34.12 -24.14 -23.20
C ARG A 852 33.09 -23.00 -23.12
N PRO A 853 32.88 -22.22 -24.21
CA PRO A 853 31.80 -21.25 -24.25
C PRO A 853 30.44 -21.94 -24.16
N ALA A 854 29.59 -21.45 -23.24
CA ALA A 854 28.17 -21.76 -23.22
C ALA A 854 27.47 -21.15 -24.45
N PRO A 855 26.33 -21.70 -24.91
CA PRO A 855 25.66 -21.21 -26.11
C PRO A 855 25.08 -19.80 -25.89
N ALA A 856 25.30 -18.91 -26.87
CA ALA A 856 24.79 -17.55 -26.82
C ALA A 856 23.26 -17.50 -27.02
N LEU A 857 22.56 -16.75 -26.15
CA LEU A 857 21.16 -16.38 -26.37
C LEU A 857 21.02 -15.53 -27.65
N PRO A 858 19.92 -15.67 -28.40
CA PRO A 858 19.74 -15.00 -29.68
C PRO A 858 19.49 -13.49 -29.49
N LYS A 859 20.19 -12.67 -30.29
CA LYS A 859 20.01 -11.21 -30.29
C LYS A 859 18.58 -10.82 -30.74
N PRO A 860 17.97 -9.77 -30.17
CA PRO A 860 16.68 -9.27 -30.62
C PRO A 860 16.77 -8.82 -32.09
N LYS A 861 15.82 -9.25 -32.91
CA LYS A 861 15.69 -8.80 -34.31
C LYS A 861 14.91 -7.49 -34.34
N LYS A 862 15.32 -6.55 -35.21
CA LYS A 862 14.59 -5.31 -35.47
C LYS A 862 13.13 -5.61 -35.89
N PRO A 863 12.15 -4.78 -35.49
CA PRO A 863 10.77 -4.96 -35.91
C PRO A 863 10.64 -4.79 -37.43
N LEU A 864 10.00 -5.76 -38.08
CA LEU A 864 9.61 -5.68 -39.48
C LEU A 864 8.23 -5.04 -39.58
N ARG A 865 8.13 -3.92 -40.29
CA ARG A 865 6.84 -3.26 -40.58
C ARG A 865 6.01 -4.18 -41.46
N VAL A 866 4.87 -4.65 -40.96
CA VAL A 866 3.90 -5.43 -41.74
C VAL A 866 2.99 -4.47 -42.52
N PRO A 867 2.80 -4.64 -43.85
CA PRO A 867 1.90 -3.80 -44.64
C PRO A 867 0.44 -4.27 -44.54
N VAL A 868 -0.50 -3.34 -44.73
CA VAL A 868 -1.94 -3.55 -44.51
C VAL A 868 -2.64 -4.26 -45.69
N ALA A 869 -3.47 -5.25 -45.34
CA ALA A 869 -4.62 -5.83 -46.06
C ALA A 869 -4.49 -6.45 -47.46
N ARG A 870 -4.98 -7.70 -47.59
CA ARG A 870 -5.97 -8.04 -48.65
C ARG A 870 -6.85 -9.26 -48.34
N LYS A 871 -8.17 -9.00 -48.30
CA LYS A 871 -9.40 -9.84 -48.45
C LYS A 871 -9.37 -11.38 -48.28
N ALA A 872 -10.43 -11.87 -47.64
CA ALA A 872 -10.69 -13.28 -47.32
C ALA A 872 -11.42 -14.11 -48.41
N ALA A 873 -11.38 -15.44 -48.23
CA ALA A 873 -12.29 -16.47 -48.77
C ALA A 873 -12.33 -17.66 -47.77
N PRO A 874 -13.36 -18.56 -47.78
CA PRO A 874 -13.86 -19.11 -46.51
C PRO A 874 -13.60 -20.60 -46.19
N VAL A 875 -13.58 -20.88 -44.89
CA VAL A 875 -14.13 -22.03 -44.11
C VAL A 875 -14.18 -23.43 -44.75
N ALA A 876 -13.62 -24.41 -44.03
CA ALA A 876 -14.07 -25.80 -44.01
C ALA A 876 -14.34 -26.23 -42.55
N ALA A 877 -15.41 -26.98 -42.28
CA ALA A 877 -15.90 -27.24 -40.92
C ALA A 877 -15.30 -28.50 -40.28
N GLY A 878 -14.95 -28.41 -38.99
CA GLY A 878 -14.68 -29.53 -38.10
C GLY A 878 -15.88 -29.82 -37.19
N LYS A 879 -16.05 -31.08 -36.73
CA LYS A 879 -17.15 -31.49 -35.85
C LYS A 879 -16.92 -31.08 -34.39
N PRO A 880 -17.98 -30.87 -33.59
CA PRO A 880 -17.84 -30.66 -32.15
C PRO A 880 -17.34 -31.94 -31.46
N VAL A 881 -16.58 -31.74 -30.38
CA VAL A 881 -16.27 -32.77 -29.39
C VAL A 881 -17.12 -32.51 -28.15
N THR A 882 -17.76 -33.55 -27.64
CA THR A 882 -18.52 -33.51 -26.38
C THR A 882 -17.56 -33.50 -25.20
N ALA A 883 -17.68 -32.50 -24.31
CA ALA A 883 -17.07 -32.55 -23.00
C ALA A 883 -18.09 -33.13 -22.00
N GLU A 884 -17.87 -34.39 -21.60
CA GLU A 884 -18.27 -34.81 -20.26
C GLU A 884 -17.21 -34.26 -19.29
N GLY A 885 -17.64 -33.77 -18.12
CA GLY A 885 -16.71 -33.21 -17.14
C GLY A 885 -16.01 -34.29 -16.34
N ASP A 886 -14.92 -33.90 -15.68
CA ASP A 886 -14.45 -34.54 -14.46
C ASP A 886 -13.96 -33.46 -13.49
N ASP A 887 -13.87 -33.81 -12.22
CA ASP A 887 -13.68 -32.88 -11.08
C ASP A 887 -12.19 -32.58 -10.79
N ASP A 888 -11.94 -31.90 -9.66
CA ASP A 888 -10.65 -31.81 -8.93
C ASP A 888 -9.63 -30.72 -9.35
N TRP A 889 -8.61 -30.54 -8.50
CA TRP A 889 -7.62 -29.45 -8.40
C TRP A 889 -8.04 -28.22 -7.57
N SER A 890 -8.19 -28.46 -6.27
CA SER A 890 -7.82 -27.50 -5.24
C SER A 890 -6.28 -27.36 -5.11
N GLU A 891 -5.84 -26.32 -4.39
CA GLU A 891 -4.43 -25.97 -4.07
C GLU A 891 -3.55 -25.44 -5.23
N PHE A 892 -3.62 -24.12 -5.47
CA PHE A 892 -2.47 -23.25 -5.22
C PHE A 892 -2.89 -21.82 -4.83
#